data_AF-A0A1A9BU11-F1
#
_entry.id   AF-A0A1A9BU11-F1
#
_cell.length_a   1.000
_cell.length_b   1.000
_cell.length_c   1.000
_cell.angle_alpha   90.00
_cell.angle_beta   90.00
_cell.angle_gamma   90.00
#
_symmetry.space_group_name_H-M   'P 1'
#
loop_
_entity.id
_entity.type
_entity.pdbx_description
1 polymer ?
#
loop_
_entity_poly.entity_id
_entity_poly.type
_entity_poly.pdbx_seq_one_letter_code
_entity_poly.pdbx_strand_id
1 'polypeptide(L)'
;MTLDDENLPIPPDTSWWHASVAFPDPHTDAAHALATALTGRRFHFLRKDAGVRLRIEQPAADLLDQLVAEQHIIGWTSGIYEPETHAFGGPEGMQVAHDVFCADSPAALAETGNPGARERSVMLLSSMIREAGLDPFEAGDVYARWAALRPTISPPQGPALEKAVSAMRRLMNADAARRPDAEAGWDERVTAFEDAGRRLRRLAADGRLIRGIRGVIAHHAIFAFNRAGVPADMQAATAWLGRHVAFSTGEGADVSTRKSAPADPNLPRMETTVTPVTDPHELREALTQRLVDSGHLRSKAAIDAFRTTDRHAFLPGIDLDAAYKEDAVPIKHDEHGEMISCISAPSIVATQLEQLDAQPGHKVLEAGAATGYNAALLGKIVSPGGQVWTLDVDQDLVAGASKNLAQGGVDNATAVMADGAAGLTEHAPYDRIIFTVGAGDVPVKILDQLAPDGRLVLPMRIRGSISRSFAFERDGDTWKTVSCEMATFIPLRKGVCDDVYTLVPMAGEGNVRLETFSEQDVDRYALRCVLDQQQTKIYTGVKFRQGSPWEWLYLYLACVLPNGLSRLPGQRPGFTPHFGWGSMAALDGGSLAYLTIREGEDDKGRYWEVGVIGHGDAGAELAERVVNEIRAWDASGGNDAPEPAFRMAVADKRERLTADDPRFIVDKPYSRLVVDWARKG
;
A
#
# COMPACT_ATOMS: atom_id res chain seq x y z
N MET A 1 12.10 -49.01 1.56
CA MET A 1 11.06 -48.38 0.73
C MET A 1 10.11 -49.51 0.37
N THR A 2 8.95 -49.56 1.02
CA THR A 2 7.94 -50.60 0.78
C THR A 2 7.33 -50.34 -0.60
N LEU A 3 7.21 -51.38 -1.41
CA LEU A 3 6.62 -51.32 -2.75
C LEU A 3 5.39 -52.23 -2.77
N ASP A 4 4.37 -51.87 -3.55
CA ASP A 4 3.20 -52.74 -3.75
C ASP A 4 3.48 -53.85 -4.78
N ASP A 5 2.49 -54.70 -5.03
CA ASP A 5 2.60 -55.81 -6.00
C ASP A 5 2.87 -55.33 -7.45
N GLU A 6 2.75 -54.03 -7.72
CA GLU A 6 3.07 -53.38 -8.98
C GLU A 6 4.40 -52.58 -8.95
N ASN A 7 5.21 -52.75 -7.90
CA ASN A 7 6.50 -52.08 -7.69
C ASN A 7 6.42 -50.55 -7.57
N LEU A 8 5.29 -50.00 -7.13
CA LEU A 8 5.14 -48.57 -6.87
C LEU A 8 5.56 -48.21 -5.43
N PRO A 9 6.20 -47.04 -5.22
CA PRO A 9 6.51 -46.52 -3.88
C PRO A 9 5.25 -46.46 -2.99
N ILE A 10 5.20 -47.29 -1.94
CA ILE A 10 4.20 -47.13 -0.88
C ILE A 10 4.70 -46.00 0.03
N PRO A 11 3.98 -44.86 0.13
CA PRO A 11 4.35 -43.79 1.06
C PRO A 11 4.33 -44.32 2.50
N PRO A 12 5.29 -43.93 3.36
CA PRO A 12 5.26 -44.33 4.76
C PRO A 12 4.01 -43.79 5.47
N ASP A 13 3.45 -44.66 6.30
CA ASP A 13 2.07 -44.71 6.78
C ASP A 13 1.74 -43.65 7.85
N THR A 14 0.87 -42.71 7.49
CA THR A 14 -0.20 -42.22 8.38
C THR A 14 -1.47 -42.21 7.55
N SER A 15 -2.08 -43.38 7.38
CA SER A 15 -3.30 -43.56 6.59
C SER A 15 -4.50 -42.87 7.25
N TRP A 16 -4.58 -41.55 7.07
CA TRP A 16 -5.78 -40.78 7.38
C TRP A 16 -6.97 -41.36 6.63
N TRP A 17 -7.93 -41.89 7.36
CA TRP A 17 -9.21 -42.32 6.82
C TRP A 17 -10.13 -41.11 6.66
N HIS A 18 -10.74 -40.97 5.48
CA HIS A 18 -11.60 -39.84 5.13
C HIS A 18 -13.06 -40.30 5.02
N ALA A 19 -13.96 -39.58 5.67
CA ALA A 19 -15.40 -39.68 5.42
C ALA A 19 -16.05 -38.30 5.21
N SER A 20 -16.98 -38.19 4.27
CA SER A 20 -17.93 -37.09 4.22
C SER A 20 -19.19 -37.51 4.98
N VAL A 21 -19.50 -36.81 6.07
CA VAL A 21 -20.61 -37.10 6.98
C VAL A 21 -21.69 -36.04 6.77
N ALA A 22 -22.92 -36.46 6.50
CA ALA A 22 -24.06 -35.58 6.27
C ALA A 22 -24.90 -35.42 7.55
N PHE A 23 -25.22 -34.18 7.91
CA PHE A 23 -25.98 -33.86 9.12
C PHE A 23 -27.43 -33.45 8.79
N PRO A 24 -28.42 -33.80 9.63
CA PRO A 24 -29.76 -33.21 9.59
C PRO A 24 -29.71 -31.72 9.95
N ASP A 25 -30.71 -30.95 9.51
CA ASP A 25 -30.93 -29.56 9.90
C ASP A 25 -31.96 -29.54 11.07
N PRO A 26 -31.66 -28.94 12.24
CA PRO A 26 -30.42 -28.24 12.62
C PRO A 26 -29.24 -29.16 12.92
N HIS A 27 -28.05 -28.73 12.49
CA HIS A 27 -26.81 -29.52 12.56
C HIS A 27 -26.21 -29.71 13.97
N THR A 28 -26.77 -29.07 15.00
CA THR A 28 -26.19 -28.99 16.34
C THR A 28 -26.13 -30.35 17.05
N ASP A 29 -27.24 -31.09 17.06
CA ASP A 29 -27.33 -32.37 17.78
C ASP A 29 -26.45 -33.43 17.12
N ALA A 30 -26.43 -33.44 15.78
CA ALA A 30 -25.57 -34.30 14.98
C ALA A 30 -24.08 -34.06 15.25
N ALA A 31 -23.67 -32.79 15.37
CA ALA A 31 -22.29 -32.44 15.69
C ALA A 31 -21.90 -32.87 17.11
N HIS A 32 -22.79 -32.70 18.10
CA HIS A 32 -22.54 -33.15 19.48
C HIS A 32 -22.45 -34.68 19.58
N ALA A 33 -23.36 -35.40 18.90
CA ALA A 33 -23.33 -36.86 18.85
C ALA A 33 -22.04 -37.37 18.19
N LEU A 34 -21.63 -36.77 17.06
CA LEU A 34 -20.38 -37.11 16.39
C LEU A 34 -19.15 -36.79 17.26
N ALA A 35 -19.11 -35.63 17.93
CA ALA A 35 -18.03 -35.26 18.84
C ALA A 35 -17.90 -36.27 20.00
N THR A 36 -19.04 -36.66 20.58
CA THR A 36 -19.11 -37.63 21.67
C THR A 36 -18.60 -39.00 21.21
N ALA A 37 -19.07 -39.47 20.06
CA ALA A 37 -18.66 -40.77 19.51
C ALA A 37 -17.16 -40.83 19.19
N LEU A 38 -16.57 -39.71 18.75
CA LEU A 38 -15.15 -39.61 18.42
C LEU A 38 -14.23 -39.33 19.62
N THR A 39 -14.77 -39.30 20.85
CA THR A 39 -13.98 -39.07 22.08
C THR A 39 -12.80 -40.03 22.18
N GLY A 40 -11.62 -39.50 22.48
CA GLY A 40 -10.38 -40.28 22.61
C GLY A 40 -9.74 -40.71 21.29
N ARG A 41 -10.35 -40.41 20.14
CA ARG A 41 -9.73 -40.63 18.83
C ARG A 41 -9.04 -39.37 18.33
N ARG A 42 -7.96 -39.54 17.57
CA ARG A 42 -7.25 -38.43 16.91
C ARG A 42 -7.87 -38.16 15.53
N PHE A 43 -8.57 -37.04 15.42
CA PHE A 43 -9.30 -36.67 14.21
C PHE A 43 -9.25 -35.16 13.95
N HIS A 44 -9.38 -34.75 12.70
CA HIS A 44 -9.73 -33.38 12.35
C HIS A 44 -10.86 -33.36 11.32
N PHE A 45 -11.54 -32.24 11.20
CA PHE A 45 -12.64 -32.10 10.24
C PHE A 45 -12.58 -30.77 9.48
N LEU A 46 -13.39 -30.66 8.43
CA LEU A 46 -13.76 -29.38 7.82
C LEU A 46 -15.28 -29.33 7.68
N ARG A 47 -15.88 -28.19 7.99
CA ARG A 47 -17.32 -27.98 7.84
C ARG A 47 -17.67 -27.75 6.37
N LYS A 48 -18.81 -28.29 5.95
CA LYS A 48 -19.42 -28.15 4.63
C LYS A 48 -20.91 -27.89 4.78
N ASP A 49 -21.56 -27.37 3.74
CA ASP A 49 -22.93 -26.82 3.81
C ASP A 49 -23.98 -27.78 4.38
N ALA A 50 -23.76 -29.10 4.29
CA ALA A 50 -24.67 -30.13 4.81
C ALA A 50 -24.00 -31.11 5.79
N GLY A 51 -22.88 -30.77 6.42
CA GLY A 51 -22.19 -31.65 7.39
C GLY A 51 -20.68 -31.40 7.52
N VAL A 52 -19.90 -32.48 7.63
CA VAL A 52 -18.44 -32.38 7.83
C VAL A 52 -17.67 -33.36 6.95
N ARG A 53 -16.47 -32.98 6.54
CA ARG A 53 -15.46 -33.92 6.05
C ARG A 53 -14.56 -34.31 7.22
N LEU A 54 -14.69 -35.55 7.69
CA LEU A 54 -13.93 -36.14 8.80
C LEU A 54 -12.65 -36.81 8.29
N ARG A 55 -11.56 -36.61 9.02
CA ARG A 55 -10.26 -37.26 8.81
C ARG A 55 -9.81 -37.81 10.14
N ILE A 56 -9.54 -39.10 10.20
CA ILE A 56 -9.25 -39.81 11.45
C ILE A 56 -8.21 -40.91 11.20
N GLU A 57 -7.31 -41.13 12.15
CA GLU A 57 -6.22 -42.09 12.00
C GLU A 57 -6.68 -43.56 11.98
N GLN A 58 -7.87 -43.85 12.49
CA GLN A 58 -8.48 -45.17 12.46
C GLN A 58 -9.85 -45.12 11.78
N PRO A 59 -10.15 -46.03 10.84
CA PRO A 59 -11.46 -46.11 10.21
C PRO A 59 -12.59 -46.10 11.25
N ALA A 60 -13.61 -45.29 10.99
CA ALA A 60 -14.75 -45.11 11.89
C ALA A 60 -16.08 -45.53 11.24
N ALA A 61 -16.03 -46.41 10.22
CA ALA A 61 -17.20 -46.85 9.47
C ALA A 61 -18.32 -47.38 10.37
N ASP A 62 -18.03 -48.37 11.23
CA ASP A 62 -19.02 -48.97 12.13
C ASP A 62 -19.64 -47.93 13.09
N LEU A 63 -18.83 -46.97 13.54
CA LEU A 63 -19.28 -45.88 14.41
C LEU A 63 -20.22 -44.93 13.66
N LEU A 64 -19.89 -44.58 12.42
CA LEU A 64 -20.76 -43.74 11.61
C LEU A 64 -22.05 -44.48 11.22
N ASP A 65 -21.98 -45.79 10.92
CA ASP A 65 -23.16 -46.63 10.66
C ASP A 65 -24.09 -46.69 11.89
N GLN A 66 -23.52 -46.77 13.09
CA GLN A 66 -24.28 -46.68 14.33
C GLN A 66 -24.98 -45.32 14.47
N LEU A 67 -24.28 -44.20 14.20
CA LEU A 67 -24.89 -42.87 14.24
C LEU A 67 -25.99 -42.67 13.19
N VAL A 68 -25.92 -43.36 12.04
CA VAL A 68 -27.00 -43.40 11.05
C VAL A 68 -28.19 -44.20 11.59
N ALA A 69 -27.95 -45.38 12.17
CA ALA A 69 -28.99 -46.24 12.73
C ALA A 69 -29.74 -45.55 13.89
N GLU A 70 -29.02 -44.78 14.71
CA GLU A 70 -29.55 -43.96 15.80
C GLU A 70 -30.17 -42.63 15.32
N GLN A 71 -30.17 -42.37 14.01
CA GLN A 71 -30.70 -41.16 13.37
C GLN A 71 -30.03 -39.85 13.82
N HIS A 72 -28.80 -39.94 14.34
CA HIS A 72 -28.00 -38.77 14.69
C HIS A 72 -27.39 -38.09 13.46
N ILE A 73 -27.09 -38.84 12.40
CA ILE A 73 -26.61 -38.32 11.11
C ILE A 73 -27.43 -38.89 9.94
N ILE A 74 -27.46 -38.22 8.79
CA ILE A 74 -28.22 -38.67 7.60
C ILE A 74 -27.53 -39.85 6.92
N GLY A 75 -26.21 -39.83 6.87
CA GLY A 75 -25.41 -40.79 6.11
C GLY A 75 -23.96 -40.35 6.00
N TRP A 76 -23.12 -41.24 5.46
CA TRP A 76 -21.72 -40.93 5.22
C TRP A 76 -21.18 -41.65 3.98
N THR A 77 -20.11 -41.11 3.39
CA THR A 77 -19.39 -41.72 2.27
C THR A 77 -17.89 -41.69 2.51
N SER A 78 -17.19 -42.77 2.15
CA SER A 78 -15.72 -42.83 2.21
C SER A 78 -15.08 -42.02 1.07
N GLY A 79 -13.85 -41.55 1.30
CA GLY A 79 -13.07 -40.84 0.28
C GLY A 79 -11.56 -41.04 0.45
N ILE A 80 -10.79 -40.40 -0.42
CA ILE A 80 -9.33 -40.33 -0.33
C ILE A 80 -8.94 -39.02 0.35
N TYR A 81 -7.99 -39.08 1.28
CA TYR A 81 -7.44 -37.87 1.88
C TYR A 81 -6.21 -37.39 1.09
N GLU A 82 -6.33 -36.21 0.50
CA GLU A 82 -5.22 -35.50 -0.14
C GLU A 82 -4.89 -34.26 0.71
N PRO A 83 -3.80 -34.27 1.50
CA PRO A 83 -3.44 -33.13 2.33
C PRO A 83 -2.99 -31.94 1.46
N GLU A 84 -3.39 -30.73 1.85
CA GLU A 84 -2.96 -29.47 1.23
C GLU A 84 -1.51 -29.11 1.63
N THR A 85 -0.59 -30.07 1.48
CA THR A 85 0.81 -30.01 1.92
C THR A 85 1.52 -28.76 1.44
N HIS A 86 1.31 -28.36 0.18
CA HIS A 86 1.90 -27.12 -0.33
C HIS A 86 1.36 -25.90 0.40
N ALA A 87 0.04 -25.84 0.65
CA ALA A 87 -0.60 -24.73 1.32
C ALA A 87 -0.10 -24.57 2.77
N PHE A 88 0.16 -25.67 3.46
CA PHE A 88 0.70 -25.65 4.82
C PHE A 88 2.22 -25.54 4.91
N GLY A 89 2.90 -25.27 3.80
CA GLY A 89 4.34 -24.96 3.81
C GLY A 89 5.24 -26.20 3.79
N GLY A 90 4.75 -27.33 3.27
CA GLY A 90 5.51 -28.56 3.10
C GLY A 90 5.08 -29.65 4.08
N PRO A 91 5.66 -30.86 4.01
CA PRO A 91 5.26 -32.00 4.83
C PRO A 91 5.27 -31.71 6.34
N GLU A 92 6.26 -30.97 6.81
CA GLU A 92 6.42 -30.66 8.23
C GLU A 92 5.46 -29.56 8.71
N GLY A 93 5.17 -28.58 7.85
CA GLY A 93 4.13 -27.59 8.12
C GLY A 93 2.73 -28.21 8.09
N MET A 94 2.51 -29.21 7.22
CA MET A 94 1.28 -30.02 7.21
C MET A 94 1.13 -30.83 8.50
N GLN A 95 2.22 -31.41 9.02
CA GLN A 95 2.20 -32.10 10.31
C GLN A 95 1.81 -31.16 11.46
N VAL A 96 2.31 -29.92 11.46
CA VAL A 96 1.90 -28.90 12.44
C VAL A 96 0.39 -28.62 12.34
N ALA A 97 -0.13 -28.49 11.12
CA ALA A 97 -1.56 -28.27 10.87
C ALA A 97 -2.41 -29.45 11.38
N HIS A 98 -1.99 -30.70 11.13
CA HIS A 98 -2.66 -31.88 11.67
C HIS A 98 -2.67 -31.88 13.20
N ASP A 99 -1.54 -31.61 13.84
CA ASP A 99 -1.43 -31.62 15.29
C ASP A 99 -2.37 -30.59 15.95
N VAL A 100 -2.34 -29.33 15.48
CA VAL A 100 -3.19 -28.27 16.05
C VAL A 100 -4.67 -28.50 15.79
N PHE A 101 -5.03 -28.95 14.58
CA PHE A 101 -6.44 -29.18 14.27
C PHE A 101 -6.98 -30.47 14.90
N CYS A 102 -6.15 -31.46 15.19
CA CYS A 102 -6.57 -32.59 16.00
C CYS A 102 -6.83 -32.21 17.46
N ALA A 103 -5.95 -31.40 18.06
CA ALA A 103 -6.16 -30.89 19.41
C ALA A 103 -7.42 -30.00 19.51
N ASP A 104 -7.72 -29.21 18.48
CA ASP A 104 -8.86 -28.28 18.49
C ASP A 104 -10.20 -28.95 18.12
N SER A 105 -10.21 -30.09 17.42
CA SER A 105 -11.43 -30.67 16.83
C SER A 105 -12.49 -31.16 17.79
N PRO A 106 -12.19 -31.79 18.93
CA PRO A 106 -13.21 -32.19 19.90
C PRO A 106 -14.05 -30.99 20.37
N ALA A 107 -13.40 -29.91 20.80
CA ALA A 107 -14.06 -28.70 21.25
C ALA A 107 -14.76 -27.95 20.10
N ALA A 108 -14.11 -27.78 18.95
CA ALA A 108 -14.69 -27.06 17.81
C ALA A 108 -15.92 -27.75 17.22
N LEU A 109 -16.01 -29.09 17.32
CA LEU A 109 -17.18 -29.84 16.87
C LEU A 109 -18.32 -29.77 17.91
N ALA A 110 -18.00 -29.91 19.20
CA ALA A 110 -18.97 -29.75 20.28
C ALA A 110 -19.55 -28.33 20.36
N GLU A 111 -18.77 -27.31 20.03
CA GLU A 111 -19.23 -25.91 20.01
C GLU A 111 -20.08 -25.54 18.79
N THR A 112 -20.49 -26.50 17.97
CA THR A 112 -21.33 -26.23 16.80
C THR A 112 -22.63 -25.55 17.22
N GLY A 113 -22.90 -24.37 16.66
CA GLY A 113 -24.07 -23.56 17.00
C GLY A 113 -23.90 -22.67 18.24
N ASN A 114 -22.81 -22.83 19.01
CA ASN A 114 -22.53 -21.95 20.15
C ASN A 114 -22.10 -20.55 19.65
N PRO A 115 -22.63 -19.46 20.25
CA PRO A 115 -22.21 -18.11 19.90
C PRO A 115 -20.72 -17.89 20.24
N GLY A 116 -20.10 -16.90 19.59
CA GLY A 116 -18.73 -16.48 19.90
C GLY A 116 -17.61 -17.24 19.18
N ALA A 117 -17.94 -18.12 18.22
CA ALA A 117 -16.95 -18.94 17.50
C ALA A 117 -15.92 -18.09 16.74
N ARG A 118 -16.32 -16.92 16.22
CA ARG A 118 -15.45 -15.96 15.55
C ARG A 118 -14.43 -15.36 16.52
N GLU A 119 -14.89 -14.89 17.66
CA GLU A 119 -14.06 -14.25 18.69
C GLU A 119 -13.05 -15.24 19.28
N ARG A 120 -13.48 -16.47 19.59
CA ARG A 120 -12.59 -17.56 20.02
C ARG A 120 -11.51 -17.86 18.97
N SER A 121 -11.89 -17.92 17.70
CA SER A 121 -10.95 -18.16 16.60
C SER A 121 -9.92 -17.03 16.44
N VAL A 122 -10.31 -15.76 16.66
CA VAL A 122 -9.37 -14.63 16.68
C VAL A 122 -8.37 -14.77 17.82
N MET A 123 -8.81 -15.15 19.02
CA MET A 123 -7.92 -15.31 20.18
C MET A 123 -6.90 -16.44 19.95
N LEU A 124 -7.34 -17.60 19.46
CA LEU A 124 -6.46 -18.73 19.14
C LEU A 124 -5.45 -18.38 18.04
N LEU A 125 -5.90 -17.73 16.96
CA LEU A 125 -5.03 -17.25 15.88
C LEU A 125 -4.00 -16.24 16.40
N SER A 126 -4.41 -15.34 17.29
CA SER A 126 -3.52 -14.32 17.86
C SER A 126 -2.44 -14.95 18.75
N SER A 127 -2.77 -16.00 19.52
CA SER A 127 -1.77 -16.77 20.27
C SER A 127 -0.76 -17.45 19.33
N MET A 128 -1.21 -18.07 18.23
CA MET A 128 -0.32 -18.66 17.23
C MET A 128 0.60 -17.61 16.58
N ILE A 129 0.07 -16.44 16.20
CA ILE A 129 0.84 -15.35 15.59
C ILE A 129 1.93 -14.83 16.56
N ARG A 130 1.59 -14.63 17.84
CA ARG A 130 2.55 -14.19 18.86
C ARG A 130 3.68 -15.20 19.05
N GLU A 131 3.34 -16.48 19.18
CA GLU A 131 4.33 -17.54 19.36
C GLU A 131 5.16 -17.83 18.10
N ALA A 132 4.62 -17.51 16.93
CA ALA A 132 5.38 -17.47 15.68
C ALA A 132 6.43 -16.34 15.66
N GLY A 133 6.38 -15.40 16.60
CA GLY A 133 7.34 -14.31 16.77
C GLY A 133 7.17 -13.18 15.76
N LEU A 134 5.96 -13.01 15.20
CA LEU A 134 5.66 -11.97 14.22
C LEU A 134 5.42 -10.62 14.89
N ASP A 135 5.97 -9.56 14.31
CA ASP A 135 5.68 -8.19 14.73
C ASP A 135 4.26 -7.74 14.30
N PRO A 136 3.76 -6.56 14.75
CA PRO A 136 2.42 -6.11 14.41
C PRO A 136 2.16 -5.92 12.89
N PHE A 137 3.15 -5.47 12.12
CA PHE A 137 3.03 -5.30 10.68
C PHE A 137 3.04 -6.66 9.96
N GLU A 138 3.85 -7.60 10.43
CA GLU A 138 3.86 -8.98 9.95
C GLU A 138 2.56 -9.72 10.27
N ALA A 139 1.99 -9.50 11.45
CA ALA A 139 0.64 -9.94 11.80
C ALA A 139 -0.40 -9.32 10.86
N GLY A 140 -0.28 -8.02 10.58
CA GLY A 140 -1.11 -7.33 9.58
C GLY A 140 -1.02 -7.97 8.19
N ASP A 141 0.16 -8.43 7.77
CA ASP A 141 0.35 -9.16 6.51
C ASP A 141 -0.27 -10.57 6.54
N VAL A 142 -0.28 -11.27 7.68
CA VAL A 142 -1.05 -12.52 7.84
C VAL A 142 -2.53 -12.28 7.56
N TYR A 143 -3.11 -11.23 8.18
CA TYR A 143 -4.50 -10.86 7.97
C TYR A 143 -4.77 -10.38 6.53
N ALA A 144 -3.83 -9.66 5.89
CA ALA A 144 -3.94 -9.25 4.50
C ALA A 144 -3.94 -10.46 3.53
N ARG A 145 -3.04 -11.42 3.73
CA ARG A 145 -2.99 -12.66 2.94
C ARG A 145 -4.23 -13.54 3.16
N TRP A 146 -4.77 -13.54 4.38
CA TRP A 146 -6.03 -14.22 4.66
C TRP A 146 -7.21 -13.53 3.95
N ALA A 147 -7.29 -12.20 4.03
CA ALA A 147 -8.32 -11.42 3.35
C ALA A 147 -8.30 -11.63 1.83
N ALA A 148 -7.12 -11.73 1.21
CA ALA A 148 -6.97 -12.00 -0.22
C ALA A 148 -7.52 -13.37 -0.67
N LEU A 149 -7.76 -14.29 0.27
CA LEU A 149 -8.32 -15.63 0.02
C LEU A 149 -9.80 -15.71 0.43
N ARG A 150 -10.44 -14.57 0.65
CA ARG A 150 -11.83 -14.45 1.07
C ARG A 150 -12.60 -13.49 0.15
N PRO A 151 -13.95 -13.56 0.16
CA PRO A 151 -14.76 -12.60 -0.58
C PRO A 151 -14.38 -11.17 -0.20
N THR A 152 -14.41 -10.26 -1.17
CA THR A 152 -14.27 -8.83 -0.90
C THR A 152 -15.39 -8.37 0.02
N ILE A 153 -15.05 -7.47 0.94
CA ILE A 153 -16.01 -6.88 1.88
C ILE A 153 -15.82 -5.37 1.98
N SER A 154 -16.94 -4.67 2.06
CA SER A 154 -16.98 -3.24 2.34
C SER A 154 -16.92 -3.05 3.87
N PRO A 155 -15.94 -2.31 4.40
CA PRO A 155 -15.83 -2.10 5.83
C PRO A 155 -16.97 -1.23 6.37
N PRO A 156 -17.42 -1.48 7.62
CA PRO A 156 -18.32 -0.55 8.29
C PRO A 156 -17.66 0.82 8.41
N GLN A 157 -18.47 1.89 8.42
CA GLN A 157 -18.00 3.28 8.56
C GLN A 157 -18.50 3.91 9.87
N GLY A 158 -17.87 5.00 10.30
CA GLY A 158 -18.30 5.79 11.46
C GLY A 158 -18.25 5.01 12.80
N PRO A 159 -19.18 5.25 13.73
CA PRO A 159 -19.13 4.68 15.09
C PRO A 159 -19.14 3.15 15.14
N ALA A 160 -19.73 2.50 14.13
CA ALA A 160 -19.73 1.04 14.02
C ALA A 160 -18.31 0.49 13.74
N LEU A 161 -17.52 1.21 12.94
CA LEU A 161 -16.13 0.89 12.69
C LEU A 161 -15.30 1.03 13.96
N GLU A 162 -15.43 2.14 14.67
CA GLU A 162 -14.69 2.41 15.91
C GLU A 162 -14.95 1.32 16.96
N LYS A 163 -16.21 0.91 17.12
CA LYS A 163 -16.59 -0.20 18.00
C LYS A 163 -15.96 -1.53 17.59
N ALA A 164 -15.98 -1.85 16.29
CA ALA A 164 -15.40 -3.07 15.75
C ALA A 164 -13.87 -3.09 15.86
N VAL A 165 -13.21 -1.95 15.61
CA VAL A 165 -11.77 -1.74 15.78
C VAL A 165 -11.38 -1.91 17.24
N SER A 166 -12.12 -1.29 18.17
CA SER A 166 -11.88 -1.47 19.62
C SER A 166 -12.06 -2.93 20.04
N ALA A 167 -13.08 -3.63 19.55
CA ALA A 167 -13.32 -5.03 19.89
C ALA A 167 -12.22 -5.95 19.35
N MET A 168 -11.86 -5.78 18.07
CA MET A 168 -10.82 -6.56 17.41
C MET A 168 -9.45 -6.34 18.07
N ARG A 169 -9.11 -5.08 18.42
CA ARG A 169 -7.88 -4.75 19.16
C ARG A 169 -7.81 -5.47 20.51
N ARG A 170 -8.92 -5.51 21.27
CA ARG A 170 -8.98 -6.28 22.53
C ARG A 170 -8.76 -7.77 22.31
N LEU A 171 -9.40 -8.36 21.30
CA LEU A 171 -9.28 -9.79 21.00
C LEU A 171 -7.87 -10.18 20.54
N MET A 172 -7.26 -9.37 19.67
CA MET A 172 -5.89 -9.60 19.19
C MET A 172 -4.86 -9.53 20.32
N ASN A 173 -5.12 -8.69 21.34
CA ASN A 173 -4.21 -8.47 22.46
C ASN A 173 -4.54 -9.30 23.71
N ALA A 174 -5.66 -10.02 23.71
CA ALA A 174 -6.06 -10.85 24.84
C ALA A 174 -5.08 -12.02 25.05
N ASP A 175 -4.74 -12.28 26.31
CA ASP A 175 -4.11 -13.53 26.73
C ASP A 175 -5.20 -14.61 26.74
N ALA A 176 -5.22 -15.44 25.69
CA ALA A 176 -6.27 -16.42 25.50
C ALA A 176 -6.35 -17.41 26.68
N ALA A 177 -5.22 -17.74 27.31
CA ALA A 177 -5.14 -18.64 28.46
C ALA A 177 -5.76 -18.04 29.75
N ARG A 178 -6.11 -16.74 29.75
CA ARG A 178 -6.69 -16.04 30.92
C ARG A 178 -8.15 -15.67 30.74
N ARG A 179 -8.83 -16.28 29.76
CA ARG A 179 -10.24 -16.00 29.49
C ARG A 179 -11.10 -16.43 30.70
N PRO A 180 -11.83 -15.50 31.35
CA PRO A 180 -12.83 -15.88 32.35
C PRO A 180 -13.96 -16.63 31.63
N ASP A 181 -14.51 -17.66 32.27
CA ASP A 181 -15.57 -18.52 31.71
C ASP A 181 -15.14 -19.31 30.46
N ALA A 182 -13.88 -19.76 30.44
CA ALA A 182 -13.39 -20.69 29.44
C ALA A 182 -14.09 -22.06 29.54
N GLU A 183 -14.57 -22.57 28.41
CA GLU A 183 -15.11 -23.91 28.31
C GLU A 183 -14.05 -24.99 28.58
N ALA A 184 -14.51 -26.18 28.96
CA ALA A 184 -13.62 -27.33 29.16
C ALA A 184 -12.84 -27.64 27.86
N GLY A 185 -11.52 -27.83 27.98
CA GLY A 185 -10.64 -28.05 26.83
C GLY A 185 -10.02 -26.78 26.24
N TRP A 186 -10.39 -25.58 26.72
CA TRP A 186 -9.88 -24.33 26.17
C TRP A 186 -8.37 -24.15 26.35
N ASP A 187 -7.83 -24.48 27.51
CA ASP A 187 -6.39 -24.33 27.80
C ASP A 187 -5.54 -25.23 26.89
N GLU A 188 -6.02 -26.44 26.61
CA GLU A 188 -5.40 -27.37 25.66
C GLU A 188 -5.42 -26.82 24.24
N ARG A 189 -6.51 -26.16 23.82
CA ARG A 189 -6.60 -25.49 22.50
C ARG A 189 -5.60 -24.34 22.39
N VAL A 190 -5.54 -23.48 23.42
CA VAL A 190 -4.59 -22.36 23.45
C VAL A 190 -3.16 -22.89 23.35
N THR A 191 -2.83 -23.90 24.16
CA THR A 191 -1.51 -24.54 24.16
C THR A 191 -1.15 -25.12 22.79
N ALA A 192 -2.10 -25.75 22.11
CA ALA A 192 -1.88 -26.31 20.77
C ALA A 192 -1.61 -25.24 19.71
N PHE A 193 -2.34 -24.12 19.73
CA PHE A 193 -2.11 -22.99 18.81
C PHE A 193 -0.77 -22.29 19.10
N GLU A 194 -0.42 -22.15 20.38
CA GLU A 194 0.88 -21.62 20.80
C GLU A 194 2.05 -22.51 20.35
N ASP A 195 1.94 -23.84 20.53
CA ASP A 195 2.95 -24.79 20.09
C ASP A 195 3.11 -24.79 18.56
N ALA A 196 2.00 -24.73 17.83
CA ALA A 196 2.01 -24.59 16.38
C ALA A 196 2.76 -23.32 15.94
N GLY A 197 2.53 -22.17 16.60
CA GLY A 197 3.28 -20.94 16.35
C GLY A 197 4.79 -21.13 16.54
N ARG A 198 5.21 -21.67 17.69
CA ARG A 198 6.64 -21.93 17.98
C ARG A 198 7.28 -22.89 16.97
N ARG A 199 6.57 -23.94 16.57
CA ARG A 199 7.06 -24.92 15.59
C ARG A 199 7.18 -24.32 14.20
N LEU A 200 6.18 -23.57 13.74
CA LEU A 200 6.24 -22.87 12.45
C LEU A 200 7.39 -21.86 12.42
N ARG A 201 7.65 -21.14 13.52
CA ARG A 201 8.81 -20.25 13.65
C ARG A 201 10.13 -21.00 13.47
N ARG A 202 10.31 -22.14 14.14
CA ARG A 202 11.52 -22.97 13.99
C ARG A 202 11.67 -23.47 12.56
N LEU A 203 10.61 -24.02 11.97
CA LEU A 203 10.63 -24.49 10.58
C LEU A 203 10.97 -23.36 9.59
N ALA A 204 10.47 -22.15 9.82
CA ALA A 204 10.81 -20.98 9.00
C ALA A 204 12.28 -20.57 9.17
N ALA A 205 12.78 -20.51 10.40
CA ALA A 205 14.16 -20.16 10.71
C ALA A 205 15.16 -21.18 10.15
N ASP A 206 14.80 -22.46 10.15
CA ASP A 206 15.60 -23.56 9.62
C ASP A 206 15.48 -23.70 8.08
N GLY A 207 14.68 -22.86 7.41
CA GLY A 207 14.48 -22.91 5.95
C GLY A 207 13.70 -24.14 5.47
N ARG A 208 12.93 -24.79 6.35
CA ARG A 208 12.19 -26.04 6.08
C ARG A 208 10.75 -25.82 5.59
N LEU A 209 10.24 -24.59 5.68
CA LEU A 209 8.98 -24.21 5.05
C LEU A 209 9.17 -23.86 3.57
N ILE A 210 8.38 -24.47 2.69
CA ILE A 210 8.38 -24.14 1.25
C ILE A 210 7.51 -22.91 0.91
N ARG A 211 6.82 -22.34 1.89
CA ARG A 211 6.07 -21.08 1.80
C ARG A 211 6.46 -20.18 2.97
N GLY A 212 6.46 -18.87 2.76
CA GLY A 212 6.70 -17.91 3.85
C GLY A 212 5.70 -18.10 4.99
N ILE A 213 6.19 -18.03 6.24
CA ILE A 213 5.42 -18.29 7.46
C ILE A 213 4.09 -17.52 7.54
N ARG A 214 4.08 -16.27 7.06
CA ARG A 214 2.87 -15.42 7.02
C ARG A 214 1.76 -16.01 6.14
N GLY A 215 2.12 -16.57 4.99
CA GLY A 215 1.17 -17.25 4.10
C GLY A 215 0.68 -18.60 4.64
N VAL A 216 1.54 -19.29 5.39
CA VAL A 216 1.19 -20.55 6.07
C VAL A 216 0.22 -20.29 7.23
N ILE A 217 0.46 -19.28 8.07
CA ILE A 217 -0.44 -18.91 9.17
C ILE A 217 -1.78 -18.38 8.62
N ALA A 218 -1.78 -17.62 7.51
CA ALA A 218 -3.02 -17.22 6.84
C ALA A 218 -3.88 -18.43 6.41
N HIS A 219 -3.25 -19.53 5.98
CA HIS A 219 -3.97 -20.78 5.70
C HIS A 219 -4.47 -21.48 6.97
N HIS A 220 -3.74 -21.41 8.09
CA HIS A 220 -4.24 -21.89 9.38
C HIS A 220 -5.49 -21.11 9.83
N ALA A 221 -5.53 -19.80 9.63
CA ALA A 221 -6.70 -18.98 9.92
C ALA A 221 -7.93 -19.46 9.14
N ILE A 222 -7.79 -19.68 7.83
CA ILE A 222 -8.86 -20.22 6.97
C ILE A 222 -9.44 -21.52 7.53
N PHE A 223 -8.58 -22.47 7.89
CA PHE A 223 -9.02 -23.78 8.38
C PHE A 223 -9.65 -23.69 9.77
N ALA A 224 -9.08 -22.90 10.68
CA ALA A 224 -9.63 -22.68 12.01
C ALA A 224 -11.05 -22.11 11.93
N PHE A 225 -11.25 -21.05 11.13
CA PHE A 225 -12.55 -20.40 11.00
C PHE A 225 -13.58 -21.25 10.25
N ASN A 226 -13.17 -22.00 9.21
CA ASN A 226 -14.04 -22.96 8.54
C ASN A 226 -14.53 -24.05 9.50
N ARG A 227 -13.66 -24.56 10.37
CA ARG A 227 -14.00 -25.57 11.40
C ARG A 227 -14.92 -25.00 12.48
N ALA A 228 -14.67 -23.77 12.91
CA ALA A 228 -15.53 -23.03 13.82
C ALA A 228 -16.91 -22.67 13.22
N GLY A 229 -17.13 -22.91 11.92
CA GLY A 229 -18.40 -22.62 11.25
C GLY A 229 -18.65 -21.14 11.04
N VAL A 230 -17.59 -20.32 10.99
CA VAL A 230 -17.71 -18.90 10.71
C VAL A 230 -17.97 -18.71 9.20
N PRO A 231 -19.05 -18.03 8.80
CA PRO A 231 -19.36 -17.74 7.40
C PRO A 231 -18.22 -17.02 6.66
N ALA A 232 -18.08 -17.24 5.34
CA ALA A 232 -16.93 -16.73 4.57
C ALA A 232 -16.87 -15.19 4.52
N ASP A 233 -18.02 -14.52 4.51
CA ASP A 233 -18.18 -13.07 4.65
C ASP A 233 -17.75 -12.57 6.03
N MET A 234 -18.11 -13.27 7.10
CA MET A 234 -17.64 -12.96 8.46
C MET A 234 -16.13 -13.20 8.62
N GLN A 235 -15.58 -14.20 7.93
CA GLN A 235 -14.13 -14.41 7.87
C GLN A 235 -13.44 -13.26 7.13
N ALA A 236 -14.00 -12.81 6.01
CA ALA A 236 -13.50 -11.64 5.29
C ALA A 236 -13.53 -10.37 6.16
N ALA A 237 -14.62 -10.13 6.87
CA ALA A 237 -14.76 -9.05 7.85
C ALA A 237 -13.70 -9.12 8.96
N THR A 238 -13.46 -10.32 9.50
CA THR A 238 -12.45 -10.52 10.54
C THR A 238 -11.05 -10.29 10.00
N ALA A 239 -10.75 -10.78 8.79
CA ALA A 239 -9.47 -10.62 8.14
C ALA A 239 -9.16 -9.14 7.86
N TRP A 240 -10.14 -8.41 7.34
CA TRP A 240 -10.03 -6.98 7.12
C TRP A 240 -9.85 -6.19 8.43
N LEU A 241 -10.65 -6.47 9.46
CA LEU A 241 -10.53 -5.80 10.76
C LEU A 241 -9.16 -6.05 11.40
N GLY A 242 -8.66 -7.29 11.36
CA GLY A 242 -7.34 -7.63 11.89
C GLY A 242 -6.22 -6.91 11.13
N ARG A 243 -6.32 -6.84 9.80
CA ARG A 243 -5.42 -6.05 8.95
C ARG A 243 -5.48 -4.56 9.33
N HIS A 244 -6.69 -4.00 9.45
CA HIS A 244 -6.90 -2.60 9.75
C HIS A 244 -6.35 -2.22 11.12
N VAL A 245 -6.63 -3.03 12.15
CA VAL A 245 -6.09 -2.83 13.50
C VAL A 245 -4.56 -2.90 13.48
N ALA A 246 -3.99 -3.90 12.83
CA ALA A 246 -2.54 -4.09 12.75
C ALA A 246 -1.80 -2.95 12.04
N PHE A 247 -2.42 -2.31 11.06
CA PHE A 247 -1.84 -1.20 10.28
C PHE A 247 -2.30 0.21 10.73
N SER A 248 -3.21 0.33 11.70
CA SER A 248 -3.71 1.63 12.16
C SER A 248 -2.65 2.40 12.98
N THR A 249 -2.33 3.64 12.57
CA THR A 249 -1.27 4.49 13.15
C THR A 249 -1.75 5.44 14.26
N GLY A 250 -2.81 5.11 14.99
CA GLY A 250 -3.44 5.99 15.99
C GLY A 250 -3.73 5.29 17.33
N GLU A 251 -3.24 5.90 18.42
CA GLU A 251 -3.30 5.50 19.83
C GLU A 251 -2.81 4.08 20.13
N GLY A 252 -1.55 3.98 20.54
CA GLY A 252 -0.95 2.76 21.07
C GLY A 252 -1.03 1.59 20.10
N ALA A 253 -0.03 1.46 19.23
CA ALA A 253 0.36 0.18 18.65
C ALA A 253 0.89 -0.75 19.74
N ASP A 254 0.09 -0.98 20.79
CA ASP A 254 0.34 -1.97 21.82
C ASP A 254 -0.39 -3.24 21.39
N VAL A 255 0.06 -3.82 20.27
CA VAL A 255 0.03 -5.27 20.16
C VAL A 255 1.20 -5.75 21.01
N SER A 256 1.01 -5.70 22.33
CA SER A 256 2.06 -5.98 23.29
C SER A 256 2.59 -7.40 23.03
N THR A 257 3.87 -7.48 22.70
CA THR A 257 4.65 -8.72 22.68
C THR A 257 5.05 -9.18 24.09
N ARG A 258 4.53 -8.54 25.15
CA ARG A 258 4.76 -8.89 26.56
C ARG A 258 3.47 -9.23 27.30
N LYS A 259 3.48 -10.37 28.01
CA LYS A 259 2.48 -10.73 29.02
C LYS A 259 2.44 -9.67 30.13
N SER A 260 1.32 -8.97 30.31
CA SER A 260 0.98 -8.21 31.54
C SER A 260 -0.54 -7.95 31.63
N ALA A 261 -1.09 -8.02 32.85
CA ALA A 261 -2.52 -7.97 33.24
C ALA A 261 -2.83 -6.69 34.08
N PRO A 262 -4.02 -6.51 34.69
CA PRO A 262 -5.39 -6.86 34.29
C PRO A 262 -6.32 -5.61 34.22
N ALA A 263 -7.43 -5.68 33.47
CA ALA A 263 -8.64 -4.91 33.76
C ALA A 263 -9.88 -5.67 33.27
N ASP A 264 -10.91 -5.62 34.10
CA ASP A 264 -12.18 -6.37 34.06
C ASP A 264 -12.93 -6.23 32.71
N PRO A 265 -13.22 -7.32 31.96
CA PRO A 265 -13.90 -7.21 30.67
C PRO A 265 -15.37 -7.64 30.79
N ASN A 266 -16.27 -6.67 30.85
CA ASN A 266 -17.63 -6.91 30.39
C ASN A 266 -17.60 -6.88 28.84
N LEU A 267 -17.91 -8.00 28.19
CA LEU A 267 -17.76 -8.23 26.73
C LEU A 267 -19.06 -7.88 25.97
N PRO A 268 -19.16 -6.74 25.25
CA PRO A 268 -20.25 -6.52 24.31
C PRO A 268 -20.04 -7.33 23.01
N ARG A 269 -21.12 -7.96 22.55
CA ARG A 269 -21.26 -8.69 21.29
C ARG A 269 -20.81 -7.83 20.09
N MET A 270 -19.97 -8.38 19.21
CA MET A 270 -19.51 -7.72 17.99
C MET A 270 -20.56 -7.91 16.89
N GLU A 271 -21.50 -6.98 16.79
CA GLU A 271 -22.47 -6.94 15.68
C GLU A 271 -21.85 -6.26 14.46
N THR A 272 -21.73 -7.01 13.37
CA THR A 272 -21.34 -6.50 12.06
C THR A 272 -22.54 -6.72 11.15
N THR A 273 -23.31 -5.67 10.89
CA THR A 273 -24.36 -5.71 9.88
C THR A 273 -23.71 -5.76 8.50
N VAL A 274 -23.87 -6.88 7.80
CA VAL A 274 -23.49 -6.98 6.38
C VAL A 274 -24.47 -6.11 5.60
N THR A 275 -23.98 -5.01 5.02
CA THR A 275 -24.74 -4.18 4.09
C THR A 275 -24.47 -4.67 2.66
N PRO A 276 -25.47 -4.64 1.76
CA PRO A 276 -25.36 -5.19 0.42
C PRO A 276 -24.42 -4.37 -0.47
N VAL A 277 -23.98 -5.00 -1.58
CA VAL A 277 -23.10 -4.49 -2.66
C VAL A 277 -23.09 -2.97 -2.75
N THR A 278 -21.94 -2.35 -2.47
CA THR A 278 -21.78 -0.89 -2.49
C THR A 278 -22.08 -0.36 -3.89
N ASP A 279 -23.06 0.53 -3.98
CA ASP A 279 -23.40 1.25 -5.20
C ASP A 279 -22.15 2.03 -5.68
N PRO A 280 -21.69 1.88 -6.94
CA PRO A 280 -20.61 2.70 -7.50
C PRO A 280 -20.79 4.21 -7.26
N HIS A 281 -22.05 4.68 -7.18
CA HIS A 281 -22.37 6.06 -6.83
C HIS A 281 -21.91 6.42 -5.40
N GLU A 282 -22.14 5.55 -4.41
CA GLU A 282 -21.74 5.79 -3.03
C GLU A 282 -20.21 5.87 -2.89
N LEU A 283 -19.46 4.99 -3.58
CA LEU A 283 -18.00 5.04 -3.58
C LEU A 283 -17.46 6.31 -4.24
N ARG A 284 -18.09 6.74 -5.33
CA ARG A 284 -17.74 7.98 -6.04
C ARG A 284 -18.01 9.20 -5.19
N GLU A 285 -19.18 9.28 -4.54
CA GLU A 285 -19.51 10.38 -3.62
C GLU A 285 -18.58 10.38 -2.40
N ALA A 286 -18.29 9.22 -1.81
CA ALA A 286 -17.39 9.12 -0.66
C ALA A 286 -15.96 9.54 -1.01
N LEU A 287 -15.43 9.13 -2.18
CA LEU A 287 -14.14 9.62 -2.66
C LEU A 287 -14.17 11.13 -2.85
N THR A 288 -15.18 11.64 -3.55
CA THR A 288 -15.31 13.07 -3.85
C THR A 288 -15.38 13.89 -2.57
N GLN A 289 -16.16 13.45 -1.58
CA GLN A 289 -16.28 14.14 -0.30
C GLN A 289 -14.96 14.15 0.47
N ARG A 290 -14.19 13.04 0.50
CA ARG A 290 -12.86 13.03 1.10
C ARG A 290 -11.90 14.03 0.46
N LEU A 291 -11.96 14.18 -0.86
CA LEU A 291 -11.13 15.15 -1.59
C LEU A 291 -11.53 16.60 -1.29
N VAL A 292 -12.83 16.85 -1.08
CA VAL A 292 -13.34 18.15 -0.62
C VAL A 292 -12.91 18.45 0.81
N ASP A 293 -13.11 17.51 1.73
CA ASP A 293 -12.82 17.70 3.15
C ASP A 293 -11.31 17.90 3.41
N SER A 294 -10.46 17.25 2.61
CA SER A 294 -9.01 17.41 2.67
C SER A 294 -8.49 18.66 1.93
N GLY A 295 -9.36 19.39 1.22
CA GLY A 295 -9.01 20.60 0.49
C GLY A 295 -8.34 20.40 -0.88
N HIS A 296 -8.15 19.15 -1.33
CA HIS A 296 -7.58 18.85 -2.66
C HIS A 296 -8.54 19.18 -3.81
N LEU A 297 -9.85 19.19 -3.56
CA LEU A 297 -10.89 19.47 -4.53
C LEU A 297 -11.80 20.59 -4.02
N ARG A 298 -11.91 21.71 -4.74
CA ARG A 298 -12.48 22.95 -4.19
C ARG A 298 -13.48 23.61 -5.13
N SER A 299 -13.15 23.66 -6.41
CA SER A 299 -13.96 24.32 -7.44
C SER A 299 -15.22 23.52 -7.73
N LYS A 300 -16.35 24.23 -7.90
CA LYS A 300 -17.64 23.57 -8.20
C LYS A 300 -17.55 22.71 -9.46
N ALA A 301 -16.88 23.19 -10.51
CA ALA A 301 -16.75 22.47 -11.77
C ALA A 301 -15.98 21.15 -11.60
N ALA A 302 -14.86 21.16 -10.87
CA ALA A 302 -14.09 19.93 -10.63
C ALA A 302 -14.84 18.97 -9.70
N ILE A 303 -15.51 19.48 -8.66
CA ILE A 303 -16.36 18.66 -7.78
C ILE A 303 -17.46 17.96 -8.58
N ASP A 304 -18.20 18.70 -9.42
CA ASP A 304 -19.27 18.13 -10.23
C ASP A 304 -18.73 17.11 -11.26
N ALA A 305 -17.54 17.34 -11.82
CA ALA A 305 -16.88 16.38 -12.70
C ALA A 305 -16.56 15.07 -11.96
N PHE A 306 -15.96 15.12 -10.77
CA PHE A 306 -15.70 13.92 -9.96
C PHE A 306 -16.98 13.17 -9.58
N ARG A 307 -18.06 13.89 -9.24
CA ARG A 307 -19.37 13.29 -8.90
C ARG A 307 -20.08 12.63 -10.08
N THR A 308 -19.78 13.04 -11.30
CA THR A 308 -20.51 12.58 -12.50
C THR A 308 -19.69 11.69 -13.43
N THR A 309 -18.38 11.54 -13.18
CA THR A 309 -17.51 10.67 -13.98
C THR A 309 -17.22 9.37 -13.24
N ASP A 310 -17.67 8.26 -13.80
CA ASP A 310 -17.46 6.91 -13.29
C ASP A 310 -16.00 6.46 -13.42
N ARG A 311 -15.17 6.72 -12.40
CA ARG A 311 -13.74 6.34 -12.41
C ARG A 311 -13.52 4.85 -12.74
N HIS A 312 -14.35 3.98 -12.19
CA HIS A 312 -14.30 2.54 -12.44
C HIS A 312 -14.54 2.14 -13.91
N ALA A 313 -15.31 2.93 -14.68
CA ALA A 313 -15.53 2.68 -16.10
C ALA A 313 -14.26 2.87 -16.94
N PHE A 314 -13.29 3.65 -16.45
CA PHE A 314 -11.98 3.87 -17.07
C PHE A 314 -10.91 2.90 -16.56
N LEU A 315 -11.27 1.92 -15.71
CA LEU A 315 -10.36 0.96 -15.09
C LEU A 315 -10.86 -0.48 -15.30
N PRO A 316 -10.94 -0.96 -16.55
CA PRO A 316 -11.42 -2.31 -16.82
C PRO A 316 -10.53 -3.36 -16.16
N GLY A 317 -11.15 -4.30 -15.44
CA GLY A 317 -10.44 -5.38 -14.73
C GLY A 317 -9.94 -5.02 -13.32
N ILE A 318 -10.18 -3.78 -12.87
CA ILE A 318 -9.90 -3.37 -11.49
C ILE A 318 -11.18 -3.51 -10.67
N ASP A 319 -11.03 -4.02 -9.45
CA ASP A 319 -12.12 -4.14 -8.49
C ASP A 319 -12.74 -2.76 -8.19
N LEU A 320 -14.07 -2.72 -8.01
CA LEU A 320 -14.82 -1.48 -7.87
C LEU A 320 -14.33 -0.64 -6.67
N ASP A 321 -14.10 -1.26 -5.51
CA ASP A 321 -13.58 -0.56 -4.34
C ASP A 321 -12.15 -0.07 -4.59
N ALA A 322 -11.33 -0.88 -5.27
CA ALA A 322 -9.97 -0.49 -5.63
C ALA A 322 -9.93 0.73 -6.56
N ALA A 323 -10.88 0.87 -7.48
CA ALA A 323 -10.97 2.01 -8.39
C ALA A 323 -11.17 3.36 -7.66
N TYR A 324 -11.76 3.35 -6.45
CA TYR A 324 -12.05 4.55 -5.65
C TYR A 324 -11.14 4.72 -4.42
N LYS A 325 -10.09 3.90 -4.28
CA LYS A 325 -9.05 4.09 -3.26
C LYS A 325 -8.16 5.29 -3.59
N GLU A 326 -7.60 5.87 -2.54
CA GLU A 326 -6.59 6.93 -2.66
C GLU A 326 -5.22 6.35 -2.99
N ASP A 327 -5.09 5.78 -4.19
CA ASP A 327 -3.85 5.18 -4.69
C ASP A 327 -3.77 5.30 -6.22
N ALA A 328 -2.55 5.26 -6.74
CA ALA A 328 -2.33 5.15 -8.16
C ALA A 328 -2.66 3.72 -8.62
N VAL A 329 -3.18 3.60 -9.84
CA VAL A 329 -3.52 2.29 -10.42
C VAL A 329 -2.59 2.02 -11.60
N PRO A 330 -1.68 1.03 -11.50
CA PRO A 330 -0.80 0.65 -12.61
C PRO A 330 -1.62 0.19 -13.82
N ILE A 331 -1.32 0.74 -15.00
CA ILE A 331 -2.00 0.43 -16.27
C ILE A 331 -1.10 -0.36 -17.20
N LYS A 332 0.20 -0.04 -17.23
CA LYS A 332 1.15 -0.70 -18.13
C LYS A 332 2.50 -0.85 -17.46
N HIS A 333 3.13 -2.00 -17.68
CA HIS A 333 4.50 -2.30 -17.28
C HIS A 333 5.36 -2.53 -18.52
N ASP A 334 6.66 -2.27 -18.41
CA ASP A 334 7.63 -2.61 -19.45
C ASP A 334 8.05 -4.09 -19.39
N GLU A 335 9.00 -4.48 -20.24
CA GLU A 335 9.52 -5.85 -20.34
C GLU A 335 10.23 -6.32 -19.06
N HIS A 336 10.64 -5.40 -18.19
CA HIS A 336 11.29 -5.68 -16.92
C HIS A 336 10.30 -5.67 -15.74
N GLY A 337 9.03 -5.41 -15.99
CA GLY A 337 7.97 -5.33 -14.99
C GLY A 337 7.93 -3.99 -14.24
N GLU A 338 8.64 -2.96 -14.71
CA GLU A 338 8.57 -1.62 -14.13
C GLU A 338 7.33 -0.89 -14.67
N MET A 339 6.65 -0.16 -13.79
CA MET A 339 5.43 0.56 -14.15
C MET A 339 5.76 1.76 -15.03
N ILE A 340 5.20 1.78 -16.24
CA ILE A 340 5.43 2.81 -17.27
C ILE A 340 4.17 3.60 -17.65
N SER A 341 3.01 3.20 -17.12
CA SER A 341 1.76 3.97 -17.20
C SER A 341 0.89 3.64 -15.98
N CYS A 342 0.24 4.65 -15.41
CA CYS A 342 -0.73 4.51 -14.35
C CYS A 342 -1.81 5.58 -14.46
N ILE A 343 -2.97 5.36 -13.82
CA ILE A 343 -3.82 6.48 -13.42
C ILE A 343 -3.32 6.97 -12.07
N SER A 344 -3.06 8.27 -11.95
CA SER A 344 -2.65 8.90 -10.69
C SER A 344 -3.69 8.72 -9.58
N ALA A 345 -3.22 8.83 -8.34
CA ALA A 345 -4.10 8.85 -7.17
C ALA A 345 -5.14 9.99 -7.30
N PRO A 346 -6.39 9.80 -6.86
CA PRO A 346 -7.44 10.80 -7.01
C PRO A 346 -7.09 12.19 -6.47
N SER A 347 -6.37 12.30 -5.35
CA SER A 347 -5.90 13.58 -4.81
C SER A 347 -4.93 14.31 -5.73
N ILE A 348 -4.04 13.58 -6.42
CA ILE A 348 -3.13 14.15 -7.41
C ILE A 348 -3.91 14.66 -8.63
N VAL A 349 -4.89 13.89 -9.11
CA VAL A 349 -5.77 14.31 -10.21
C VAL A 349 -6.55 15.57 -9.82
N ALA A 350 -7.18 15.59 -8.65
CA ALA A 350 -7.91 16.75 -8.14
C ALA A 350 -7.00 17.99 -8.03
N THR A 351 -5.81 17.81 -7.45
CA THR A 351 -4.81 18.88 -7.32
C THR A 351 -4.45 19.47 -8.68
N GLN A 352 -4.11 18.65 -9.67
CA GLN A 352 -3.74 19.18 -11.00
C GLN A 352 -4.91 19.86 -11.71
N LEU A 353 -6.14 19.38 -11.55
CA LEU A 353 -7.33 20.04 -12.13
C LEU A 353 -7.57 21.42 -11.49
N GLU A 354 -7.40 21.53 -10.18
CA GLU A 354 -7.47 22.80 -9.45
C GLU A 354 -6.32 23.75 -9.85
N GLN A 355 -5.10 23.22 -10.02
CA GLN A 355 -3.96 23.99 -10.55
C GLN A 355 -4.23 24.52 -11.96
N LEU A 356 -4.84 23.68 -12.81
CA LEU A 356 -5.10 24.00 -14.21
C LEU A 356 -6.16 25.07 -14.36
N ASP A 357 -7.16 25.11 -13.47
CA ASP A 357 -8.23 26.12 -13.48
C ASP A 357 -8.87 26.23 -14.88
N ALA A 358 -9.25 25.08 -15.43
CA ALA A 358 -9.94 25.00 -16.71
C ALA A 358 -11.38 25.51 -16.56
N GLN A 359 -11.88 26.20 -17.59
CA GLN A 359 -13.19 26.84 -17.59
C GLN A 359 -14.02 26.37 -18.79
N PRO A 360 -15.35 26.50 -18.74
CA PRO A 360 -16.21 26.26 -19.90
C PRO A 360 -15.72 27.01 -21.14
N GLY A 361 -15.66 26.33 -22.28
CA GLY A 361 -15.17 26.88 -23.55
C GLY A 361 -13.67 26.74 -23.80
N HIS A 362 -12.86 26.37 -22.80
CA HIS A 362 -11.43 26.23 -22.98
C HIS A 362 -11.05 25.06 -23.90
N LYS A 363 -10.00 25.27 -24.70
CA LYS A 363 -9.27 24.24 -25.42
C LYS A 363 -8.13 23.72 -24.55
N VAL A 364 -8.16 22.42 -24.25
CA VAL A 364 -7.21 21.77 -23.34
C VAL A 364 -6.37 20.73 -24.07
N LEU A 365 -5.05 20.80 -23.89
CA LEU A 365 -4.14 19.72 -24.27
C LEU A 365 -3.67 18.97 -23.02
N GLU A 366 -3.82 17.65 -23.02
CA GLU A 366 -3.27 16.76 -22.01
C GLU A 366 -2.14 15.91 -22.61
N ALA A 367 -1.01 15.81 -21.90
CA ALA A 367 0.06 14.87 -22.18
C ALA A 367 0.04 13.73 -21.14
N GLY A 368 -0.32 12.53 -21.58
CA GLY A 368 -0.48 11.32 -20.75
C GLY A 368 -1.92 10.83 -20.70
N ALA A 369 -2.42 10.25 -21.80
CA ALA A 369 -3.82 9.81 -21.87
C ALA A 369 -4.12 8.62 -20.96
N ALA A 370 -3.20 7.65 -20.86
CA ALA A 370 -3.39 6.40 -20.13
C ALA A 370 -4.76 5.74 -20.44
N THR A 371 -5.73 5.83 -19.53
CA THR A 371 -7.06 5.26 -19.72
C THR A 371 -8.12 6.26 -20.21
N GLY A 372 -7.80 7.55 -20.31
CA GLY A 372 -8.72 8.62 -20.67
C GLY A 372 -9.54 9.20 -19.50
N TYR A 373 -9.32 8.75 -18.26
CA TYR A 373 -10.10 9.22 -17.11
C TYR A 373 -9.96 10.73 -16.85
N ASN A 374 -8.75 11.28 -16.86
CA ASN A 374 -8.54 12.70 -16.62
C ASN A 374 -9.07 13.56 -17.78
N ALA A 375 -8.90 13.11 -19.03
CA ALA A 375 -9.54 13.71 -20.20
C ALA A 375 -11.08 13.76 -20.07
N ALA A 376 -11.71 12.73 -19.50
CA ALA A 376 -13.15 12.73 -19.24
C ALA A 376 -13.57 13.78 -18.20
N LEU A 377 -12.81 13.93 -17.11
CA LEU A 377 -13.03 14.99 -16.12
C LEU A 377 -12.88 16.38 -16.75
N LEU A 378 -11.80 16.60 -17.51
CA LEU A 378 -11.57 17.84 -18.24
C LEU A 378 -12.70 18.15 -19.22
N GLY A 379 -13.18 17.16 -19.96
CA GLY A 379 -14.30 17.29 -20.89
C GLY A 379 -15.57 17.81 -20.22
N LYS A 380 -15.86 17.36 -19.00
CA LYS A 380 -16.96 17.89 -18.17
C LYS A 380 -16.70 19.32 -17.71
N ILE A 381 -15.49 19.63 -17.25
CA ILE A 381 -15.12 20.96 -16.74
C ILE A 381 -15.20 22.03 -17.81
N VAL A 382 -14.75 21.73 -19.04
CA VAL A 382 -14.75 22.70 -20.15
C VAL A 382 -16.06 22.73 -20.94
N SER A 383 -17.05 21.96 -20.53
CA SER A 383 -18.39 22.01 -21.13
C SER A 383 -19.22 23.17 -20.56
N PRO A 384 -20.10 23.79 -21.38
CA PRO A 384 -20.24 23.60 -22.82
C PRO A 384 -19.15 24.32 -23.63
N GLY A 385 -18.90 23.85 -24.85
CA GLY A 385 -18.13 24.59 -25.87
C GLY A 385 -16.61 24.37 -25.88
N GLY A 386 -16.03 23.77 -24.84
CA GLY A 386 -14.61 23.42 -24.79
C GLY A 386 -14.31 22.04 -25.40
N GLN A 387 -13.03 21.82 -25.70
CA GLN A 387 -12.52 20.60 -26.34
C GLN A 387 -11.22 20.15 -25.65
N VAL A 388 -11.07 18.84 -25.46
CA VAL A 388 -9.87 18.22 -24.88
C VAL A 388 -9.19 17.34 -25.92
N TRP A 389 -7.87 17.48 -26.05
CA TRP A 389 -7.02 16.54 -26.77
C TRP A 389 -6.08 15.88 -25.77
N THR A 390 -6.07 14.56 -25.71
CA THR A 390 -5.22 13.80 -24.78
C THR A 390 -4.23 12.94 -25.55
N LEU A 391 -2.94 13.13 -25.28
CA LEU A 391 -1.85 12.54 -26.04
C LEU A 391 -1.25 11.36 -25.29
N ASP A 392 -0.92 10.29 -26.02
CA ASP A 392 -0.07 9.21 -25.50
C ASP A 392 0.86 8.68 -26.61
N VAL A 393 2.05 8.20 -26.22
CA VAL A 393 3.04 7.66 -27.16
C VAL A 393 2.77 6.21 -27.54
N ASP A 394 1.94 5.53 -26.76
CA ASP A 394 1.64 4.11 -26.92
C ASP A 394 0.25 3.91 -27.55
N GLN A 395 0.21 3.34 -28.76
CA GLN A 395 -1.03 3.16 -29.54
C GLN A 395 -2.10 2.33 -28.83
N ASP A 396 -1.71 1.36 -28.00
CA ASP A 396 -2.61 0.54 -27.18
C ASP A 396 -3.30 1.37 -26.09
N LEU A 397 -2.59 2.31 -25.45
CA LEU A 397 -3.17 3.25 -24.49
C LEU A 397 -4.14 4.22 -25.18
N VAL A 398 -3.77 4.76 -26.34
CA VAL A 398 -4.65 5.64 -27.14
C VAL A 398 -5.94 4.92 -27.54
N ALA A 399 -5.84 3.65 -27.98
CA ALA A 399 -7.01 2.85 -28.34
C ALA A 399 -7.91 2.57 -27.11
N GLY A 400 -7.31 2.26 -25.96
CA GLY A 400 -8.01 2.08 -24.69
C GLY A 400 -8.73 3.35 -24.23
N ALA A 401 -8.04 4.48 -24.22
CA ALA A 401 -8.60 5.78 -23.86
C ALA A 401 -9.75 6.19 -24.80
N SER A 402 -9.57 6.04 -26.11
CA SER A 402 -10.63 6.33 -27.10
C SER A 402 -11.89 5.51 -26.84
N LYS A 403 -11.73 4.21 -26.55
CA LYS A 403 -12.84 3.33 -26.24
C LYS A 403 -13.55 3.74 -24.95
N ASN A 404 -12.80 4.03 -23.89
CA ASN A 404 -13.36 4.40 -22.60
C ASN A 404 -14.10 5.74 -22.67
N LEU A 405 -13.54 6.74 -23.37
CA LEU A 405 -14.19 8.04 -23.61
C LEU A 405 -15.52 7.88 -24.35
N ALA A 406 -15.54 7.07 -25.42
CA ALA A 406 -16.77 6.78 -26.16
C ALA A 406 -17.82 6.05 -25.30
N GLN A 407 -17.40 5.08 -24.48
CA GLN A 407 -18.28 4.35 -23.57
C GLN A 407 -18.81 5.23 -22.44
N GLY A 408 -18.02 6.21 -21.98
CA GLY A 408 -18.41 7.21 -21.00
C GLY A 408 -19.25 8.36 -21.56
N GLY A 409 -19.56 8.36 -22.87
CA GLY A 409 -20.33 9.42 -23.54
C GLY A 409 -19.62 10.78 -23.53
N VAL A 410 -18.29 10.77 -23.64
CA VAL A 410 -17.47 12.00 -23.68
C VAL A 410 -17.14 12.34 -25.13
N ASP A 411 -17.97 13.20 -25.73
CA ASP A 411 -17.85 13.55 -27.16
C ASP A 411 -16.85 14.67 -27.45
N ASN A 412 -16.48 15.45 -26.43
CA ASN A 412 -15.59 16.61 -26.56
C ASN A 412 -14.15 16.34 -26.07
N ALA A 413 -13.76 15.06 -25.97
CA ALA A 413 -12.39 14.65 -25.69
C ALA A 413 -11.90 13.67 -26.76
N THR A 414 -10.67 13.86 -27.26
CA THR A 414 -10.10 13.02 -28.32
C THR A 414 -8.71 12.54 -27.93
N ALA A 415 -8.53 11.21 -27.88
CA ALA A 415 -7.22 10.62 -27.65
C ALA A 415 -6.44 10.51 -28.98
N VAL A 416 -5.17 10.92 -28.95
CA VAL A 416 -4.31 11.00 -30.15
C VAL A 416 -2.95 10.37 -29.84
N MET A 417 -2.45 9.55 -30.76
CA MET A 417 -1.08 9.04 -30.67
C MET A 417 -0.10 10.14 -31.09
N ALA A 418 0.59 10.72 -30.11
CA ALA A 418 1.58 11.77 -30.33
C ALA A 418 2.54 11.88 -29.14
N ASP A 419 3.68 12.53 -29.38
CA ASP A 419 4.60 12.92 -28.30
C ASP A 419 4.06 14.15 -27.56
N GLY A 420 3.76 13.97 -26.27
CA GLY A 420 3.27 15.04 -25.40
C GLY A 420 4.23 16.23 -25.30
N ALA A 421 5.54 16.04 -25.43
CA ALA A 421 6.52 17.14 -25.42
C ALA A 421 6.54 17.93 -26.74
N ALA A 422 6.07 17.34 -27.84
CA ALA A 422 5.89 18.02 -29.12
C ALA A 422 4.55 18.78 -29.22
N GLY A 423 3.55 18.34 -28.45
CA GLY A 423 2.19 18.88 -28.48
C GLY A 423 1.44 18.52 -29.76
N LEU A 424 0.42 19.31 -30.10
CA LEU A 424 -0.47 19.07 -31.22
C LEU A 424 -0.81 20.40 -31.93
N THR A 425 0.15 20.87 -32.73
CA THR A 425 0.18 22.25 -33.26
C THR A 425 -1.03 22.59 -34.13
N GLU A 426 -1.60 21.63 -34.85
CA GLU A 426 -2.79 21.81 -35.69
C GLU A 426 -4.03 22.28 -34.93
N HIS A 427 -4.06 22.08 -33.60
CA HIS A 427 -5.16 22.46 -32.74
C HIS A 427 -4.77 23.57 -31.75
N ALA A 428 -3.57 24.12 -31.82
CA ALA A 428 -3.16 25.30 -31.07
C ALA A 428 -3.93 26.57 -31.55
N PRO A 429 -3.98 27.65 -30.76
CA PRO A 429 -3.51 27.75 -29.38
C PRO A 429 -4.46 27.06 -28.39
N TYR A 430 -3.92 26.68 -27.23
CA TYR A 430 -4.62 26.09 -26.09
C TYR A 430 -4.74 27.08 -24.94
N ASP A 431 -5.92 27.14 -24.33
CA ASP A 431 -6.12 27.92 -23.11
C ASP A 431 -5.46 27.25 -21.90
N ARG A 432 -5.39 25.91 -21.93
CA ARG A 432 -4.83 25.10 -20.86
C ARG A 432 -4.01 23.95 -21.42
N ILE A 433 -2.84 23.72 -20.84
CA ILE A 433 -2.06 22.52 -21.12
C ILE A 433 -1.72 21.85 -19.79
N ILE A 434 -1.90 20.53 -19.71
CA ILE A 434 -1.63 19.73 -18.51
C ILE A 434 -0.79 18.51 -18.86
N PHE A 435 0.25 18.27 -18.06
CA PHE A 435 1.04 17.06 -18.13
C PHE A 435 0.67 16.17 -16.94
N THR A 436 0.27 14.93 -17.21
CA THR A 436 0.02 13.88 -16.21
C THR A 436 1.22 12.91 -16.14
N VAL A 437 2.39 13.40 -16.53
CA VAL A 437 3.69 12.74 -16.57
C VAL A 437 4.78 13.72 -16.13
N GLY A 438 5.87 13.21 -15.59
CA GLY A 438 7.01 14.00 -15.11
C GLY A 438 7.96 14.39 -16.23
N ALA A 439 8.40 15.64 -16.26
CA ALA A 439 9.41 16.13 -17.20
C ALA A 439 10.70 16.53 -16.48
N GLY A 440 11.84 16.32 -17.14
CA GLY A 440 13.15 16.75 -16.65
C GLY A 440 13.38 18.25 -16.83
N ASP A 441 12.63 18.88 -17.73
CA ASP A 441 12.63 20.31 -18.05
C ASP A 441 11.35 20.68 -18.81
N VAL A 442 11.06 21.97 -19.02
CA VAL A 442 9.91 22.44 -19.80
C VAL A 442 10.11 22.21 -21.31
N PRO A 443 9.18 21.51 -22.00
CA PRO A 443 9.24 21.42 -23.46
C PRO A 443 8.89 22.77 -24.09
N VAL A 444 9.86 23.47 -24.69
CA VAL A 444 9.66 24.85 -25.21
C VAL A 444 8.53 24.94 -26.24
N LYS A 445 8.36 23.93 -27.10
CA LYS A 445 7.28 23.88 -28.10
C LYS A 445 5.87 23.91 -27.51
N ILE A 446 5.71 23.48 -26.26
CA ILE A 446 4.43 23.52 -25.55
C ILE A 446 4.10 24.95 -25.16
N LEU A 447 5.11 25.73 -24.79
CA LEU A 447 4.94 27.15 -24.49
C LEU A 447 4.45 27.92 -25.73
N ASP A 448 4.95 27.59 -26.91
CA ASP A 448 4.52 28.20 -28.18
C ASP A 448 3.06 27.88 -28.56
N GLN A 449 2.50 26.80 -28.01
CA GLN A 449 1.13 26.36 -28.26
C GLN A 449 0.12 26.90 -27.25
N LEU A 450 0.57 27.61 -26.20
CA LEU A 450 -0.32 28.27 -25.25
C LEU A 450 -0.89 29.56 -25.83
N ALA A 451 -2.17 29.80 -25.58
CA ALA A 451 -2.80 31.10 -25.75
C ALA A 451 -2.08 32.18 -24.89
N PRO A 452 -2.25 33.48 -25.20
CA PRO A 452 -1.63 34.56 -24.42
C PRO A 452 -1.91 34.49 -22.92
N ASP A 453 -3.16 34.19 -22.53
CA ASP A 453 -3.60 34.01 -21.13
C ASP A 453 -3.63 32.52 -20.73
N GLY A 454 -2.89 31.69 -21.46
CA GLY A 454 -2.85 30.26 -21.27
C GLY A 454 -2.07 29.86 -20.02
N ARG A 455 -2.48 28.74 -19.41
CA ARG A 455 -1.80 28.15 -18.24
C ARG A 455 -1.26 26.77 -18.56
N LEU A 456 -0.03 26.50 -18.12
CA LEU A 456 0.61 25.18 -18.18
C LEU A 456 0.68 24.56 -16.78
N VAL A 457 0.12 23.37 -16.60
CA VAL A 457 0.40 22.51 -15.44
C VAL A 457 1.41 21.44 -15.83
N LEU A 458 2.58 21.46 -15.20
CA LEU A 458 3.70 20.59 -15.52
C LEU A 458 4.35 20.03 -14.24
N PRO A 459 4.24 18.72 -13.98
CA PRO A 459 5.14 18.02 -13.08
C PRO A 459 6.56 18.06 -13.63
N MET A 460 7.44 18.77 -12.95
CA MET A 460 8.82 18.95 -13.37
C MET A 460 9.78 18.65 -12.22
N ARG A 461 10.83 17.89 -12.53
CA ARG A 461 11.94 17.66 -11.62
C ARG A 461 12.83 18.89 -11.55
N ILE A 462 13.10 19.36 -10.33
CA ILE A 462 13.93 20.53 -10.05
C ILE A 462 15.40 20.10 -10.10
N ARG A 463 15.86 19.31 -9.13
CA ARG A 463 17.24 18.77 -9.00
C ARG A 463 17.24 17.47 -8.18
N GLY A 464 18.09 16.51 -8.53
CA GLY A 464 18.02 15.17 -7.92
C GLY A 464 16.61 14.59 -8.08
N SER A 465 16.11 13.83 -7.10
CA SER A 465 14.73 13.28 -7.12
C SER A 465 13.64 14.30 -6.73
N ILE A 466 13.96 15.58 -6.50
CA ILE A 466 12.95 16.57 -6.09
C ILE A 466 12.16 17.05 -7.29
N SER A 467 10.86 16.80 -7.28
CA SER A 467 9.90 17.24 -8.29
C SER A 467 8.72 17.98 -7.66
N ARG A 468 8.11 18.88 -8.44
CA ARG A 468 6.87 19.57 -8.09
C ARG A 468 5.96 19.68 -9.31
N SER A 469 4.65 19.73 -9.08
CA SER A 469 3.66 20.10 -10.09
C SER A 469 3.52 21.62 -10.11
N PHE A 470 3.96 22.25 -11.21
CA PHE A 470 3.94 23.69 -11.38
C PHE A 470 2.75 24.12 -12.23
N ALA A 471 2.06 25.19 -11.83
CA ALA A 471 1.13 25.93 -12.68
C ALA A 471 1.79 27.23 -13.15
N PHE A 472 2.23 27.28 -14.41
CA PHE A 472 2.91 28.44 -15.01
C PHE A 472 1.95 29.30 -15.84
N GLU A 473 2.08 30.62 -15.68
CA GLU A 473 1.47 31.63 -16.52
C GLU A 473 2.53 32.60 -17.04
N ARG A 474 2.26 33.21 -18.20
CA ARG A 474 3.15 34.22 -18.78
C ARG A 474 3.21 35.46 -17.87
N ASP A 475 4.41 35.98 -17.71
CA ASP A 475 4.71 37.24 -17.02
C ASP A 475 5.74 38.04 -17.84
N GLY A 476 5.23 38.79 -18.81
CA GLY A 476 6.04 39.46 -19.83
C GLY A 476 6.87 38.46 -20.64
N ASP A 477 8.19 38.61 -20.60
CA ASP A 477 9.17 37.73 -21.25
C ASP A 477 9.51 36.47 -20.42
N THR A 478 8.89 36.31 -19.25
CA THR A 478 9.15 35.22 -18.29
C THR A 478 7.87 34.48 -17.92
N TRP A 479 7.98 33.54 -16.99
CA TRP A 479 6.87 32.76 -16.47
C TRP A 479 6.89 32.81 -14.95
N LYS A 480 5.71 33.01 -14.36
CA LYS A 480 5.50 32.95 -12.91
C LYS A 480 4.71 31.71 -12.55
N THR A 481 4.89 31.20 -11.35
CA THR A 481 4.02 30.14 -10.82
C THR A 481 2.83 30.74 -10.08
N VAL A 482 1.64 30.27 -10.40
CA VAL A 482 0.40 30.58 -9.66
C VAL A 482 -0.01 29.48 -8.68
N SER A 483 0.59 28.30 -8.79
CA SER A 483 0.53 27.21 -7.80
C SER A 483 1.75 26.29 -7.97
N CYS A 484 2.20 25.67 -6.89
CA CYS A 484 3.32 24.74 -6.88
C CYS A 484 3.18 23.66 -5.79
N GLU A 485 2.83 22.44 -6.19
CA GLU A 485 2.47 21.37 -5.26
C GLU A 485 3.51 20.25 -5.30
N MET A 486 3.79 19.61 -4.16
CA MET A 486 4.66 18.43 -4.14
C MET A 486 3.96 17.26 -4.85
N ALA A 487 4.57 16.75 -5.90
CA ALA A 487 4.07 15.58 -6.61
C ALA A 487 5.20 14.87 -7.36
N THR A 488 5.05 13.56 -7.53
CA THR A 488 5.97 12.71 -8.31
C THR A 488 5.15 11.92 -9.31
N PHE A 489 5.63 11.90 -10.55
CA PHE A 489 4.97 11.26 -11.68
C PHE A 489 5.94 10.32 -12.39
N ILE A 490 5.38 9.34 -13.10
CA ILE A 490 6.15 8.55 -14.06
C ILE A 490 6.75 9.49 -15.13
N PRO A 491 8.00 9.28 -15.57
CA PRO A 491 8.66 10.21 -16.47
C PRO A 491 8.09 10.15 -17.89
N LEU A 492 8.23 11.26 -18.63
CA LEU A 492 8.14 11.30 -20.09
C LEU A 492 9.08 10.26 -20.70
N ARG A 493 8.66 9.71 -21.84
CA ARG A 493 9.37 8.65 -22.54
C ARG A 493 9.47 8.96 -24.02
N LYS A 494 10.62 8.61 -24.62
CA LYS A 494 10.90 8.61 -26.06
C LYS A 494 10.90 10.02 -26.69
N GLY A 495 11.12 11.08 -25.90
CA GLY A 495 10.94 12.46 -26.33
C GLY A 495 11.95 13.46 -25.75
N VAL A 496 11.67 14.74 -25.98
CA VAL A 496 12.43 15.86 -25.41
C VAL A 496 11.98 16.06 -23.96
N CYS A 497 12.94 16.39 -23.08
CA CYS A 497 12.70 16.54 -21.64
C CYS A 497 12.29 15.22 -20.93
N ASP A 498 12.62 14.07 -21.51
CA ASP A 498 12.59 12.78 -20.83
C ASP A 498 13.40 12.86 -19.52
N ASP A 499 12.87 12.23 -18.47
CA ASP A 499 13.43 12.31 -17.12
C ASP A 499 13.93 10.95 -16.61
N VAL A 500 14.80 10.34 -17.40
CA VAL A 500 15.31 9.00 -17.13
C VAL A 500 16.28 9.01 -15.96
N TYR A 501 15.92 8.29 -14.90
CA TYR A 501 16.80 8.04 -13.76
C TYR A 501 17.40 6.64 -13.82
N THR A 502 18.52 6.46 -13.14
CA THR A 502 19.16 5.16 -12.91
C THR A 502 18.98 4.77 -11.45
N LEU A 503 18.41 3.59 -11.21
CA LEU A 503 18.37 2.96 -9.90
C LEU A 503 19.68 2.20 -9.66
N VAL A 504 20.46 2.63 -8.69
CA VAL A 504 21.67 1.95 -8.23
C VAL A 504 21.30 1.04 -7.06
N PRO A 505 21.24 -0.30 -7.24
CA PRO A 505 20.94 -1.22 -6.15
C PRO A 505 22.13 -1.29 -5.19
N MET A 506 21.84 -1.13 -3.90
CA MET A 506 22.83 -1.31 -2.85
C MET A 506 23.13 -2.79 -2.65
N ALA A 507 24.39 -3.14 -2.49
CA ALA A 507 24.84 -4.50 -2.20
C ALA A 507 24.44 -4.91 -0.77
N GLY A 508 24.39 -6.23 -0.54
CA GLY A 508 24.05 -6.81 0.77
C GLY A 508 22.59 -7.24 0.90
N GLU A 509 22.20 -7.60 2.12
CA GLU A 509 20.82 -7.95 2.47
C GLU A 509 19.90 -6.73 2.34
N GLY A 510 18.66 -6.94 1.91
CA GLY A 510 17.64 -5.90 1.78
C GLY A 510 17.40 -5.46 0.34
N ASN A 511 16.71 -4.32 0.17
CA ASN A 511 16.27 -3.84 -1.15
C ASN A 511 16.51 -2.33 -1.35
N VAL A 512 17.50 -1.76 -0.67
CA VAL A 512 17.83 -0.34 -0.80
C VAL A 512 18.32 -0.02 -2.22
N ARG A 513 17.76 1.01 -2.84
CA ARG A 513 18.17 1.49 -4.17
C ARG A 513 18.34 3.01 -4.10
N LEU A 514 19.34 3.55 -4.78
CA LEU A 514 19.54 4.99 -4.91
C LEU A 514 19.08 5.44 -6.29
N GLU A 515 18.22 6.46 -6.33
CA GLU A 515 17.87 7.15 -7.57
C GLU A 515 18.97 8.15 -7.95
N THR A 516 19.49 8.04 -9.17
CA THR A 516 20.49 8.96 -9.71
C THR A 516 20.06 9.48 -11.08
N PHE A 517 20.38 10.73 -11.38
CA PHE A 517 20.05 11.39 -12.64
C PHE A 517 21.32 11.79 -13.39
N SER A 518 21.17 12.09 -14.67
CA SER A 518 22.31 12.40 -15.56
C SER A 518 23.01 13.71 -15.22
N GLU A 519 22.35 14.65 -14.54
CA GLU A 519 22.99 15.91 -14.11
C GLU A 519 23.85 15.78 -12.85
N GLN A 520 23.78 14.64 -12.15
CA GLN A 520 24.52 14.42 -10.91
C GLN A 520 25.88 13.78 -11.21
N ASP A 521 26.93 14.30 -10.56
CA ASP A 521 28.26 13.70 -10.62
C ASP A 521 28.39 12.60 -9.56
N VAL A 522 28.29 11.34 -9.99
CA VAL A 522 28.21 10.17 -9.10
C VAL A 522 29.03 8.99 -9.63
N ASP A 523 29.84 8.38 -8.74
CA ASP A 523 30.46 7.08 -9.01
C ASP A 523 29.48 5.97 -8.59
N ARG A 524 28.65 5.55 -9.54
CA ARG A 524 27.62 4.52 -9.32
C ARG A 524 28.22 3.19 -8.91
N TYR A 525 29.46 2.88 -9.25
CA TYR A 525 30.10 1.61 -8.88
C TYR A 525 30.55 1.65 -7.42
N ALA A 526 31.24 2.72 -7.01
CA ALA A 526 31.66 2.93 -5.63
C ALA A 526 30.44 2.99 -4.67
N LEU A 527 29.36 3.63 -5.10
CA LEU A 527 28.13 3.76 -4.31
C LEU A 527 27.40 2.42 -4.06
N ARG A 528 27.71 1.32 -4.76
CA ARG A 528 26.98 0.06 -4.54
C ARG A 528 27.25 -0.55 -3.17
N CYS A 529 28.46 -0.42 -2.64
CA CYS A 529 28.88 -1.05 -1.37
C CYS A 529 29.07 -0.02 -0.24
N VAL A 530 28.75 1.24 -0.50
CA VAL A 530 29.02 2.38 0.39
C VAL A 530 28.32 2.25 1.75
N LEU A 531 27.14 1.63 1.81
CA LEU A 531 26.39 1.44 3.06
C LEU A 531 27.07 0.43 4.01
N ASP A 532 28.01 -0.38 3.52
CA ASP A 532 28.79 -1.31 4.34
C ASP A 532 30.06 -0.65 4.92
N GLN A 533 30.37 0.58 4.50
CA GLN A 533 31.51 1.34 4.99
C GLN A 533 31.22 2.03 6.32
N GLN A 534 32.27 2.54 6.97
CA GLN A 534 32.15 3.27 8.23
C GLN A 534 31.19 4.44 8.11
N GLN A 535 30.29 4.55 9.09
CA GLN A 535 29.29 5.61 9.15
C GLN A 535 29.72 6.76 10.06
N THR A 536 29.35 7.98 9.69
CA THR A 536 29.39 9.17 10.55
C THR A 536 27.96 9.66 10.78
N LYS A 537 27.50 9.67 12.04
CA LYS A 537 26.14 10.10 12.39
C LYS A 537 26.19 11.42 13.17
N ILE A 538 25.49 12.44 12.69
CA ILE A 538 25.44 13.77 13.28
C ILE A 538 23.99 14.21 13.42
N TYR A 539 23.58 14.64 14.61
CA TYR A 539 22.25 15.22 14.83
C TYR A 539 22.29 16.75 14.74
N THR A 540 21.27 17.31 14.10
CA THR A 540 21.24 18.74 13.71
C THR A 540 20.81 19.65 14.85
N GLY A 541 20.03 19.16 15.83
CA GLY A 541 19.28 19.97 16.78
C GLY A 541 17.94 20.48 16.26
N VAL A 542 17.65 20.33 14.95
CA VAL A 542 16.42 20.79 14.30
C VAL A 542 15.31 19.76 14.52
N LYS A 543 14.14 20.24 14.95
CA LYS A 543 13.04 19.41 15.45
C LYS A 543 11.80 19.54 14.55
N PHE A 544 11.35 18.42 14.02
CA PHE A 544 10.06 18.31 13.34
C PHE A 544 8.98 17.88 14.32
N ARG A 545 7.75 18.38 14.13
CA ARG A 545 6.58 17.99 14.93
C ARG A 545 5.54 17.34 14.03
N GLN A 546 4.51 16.78 14.65
CA GLN A 546 3.44 16.12 13.92
C GLN A 546 2.77 17.14 12.98
N GLY A 547 2.64 16.78 11.70
CA GLY A 547 2.09 17.65 10.67
C GLY A 547 3.11 18.61 10.03
N SER A 548 4.35 18.67 10.51
CA SER A 548 5.39 19.50 9.86
C SER A 548 5.68 18.99 8.44
N PRO A 549 5.61 19.86 7.41
CA PRO A 549 5.93 19.47 6.04
C PRO A 549 7.44 19.26 5.88
N TRP A 550 7.82 18.13 5.27
CA TRP A 550 9.24 17.82 4.97
C TRP A 550 9.68 18.34 3.61
N GLU A 551 8.72 18.65 2.73
CA GLU A 551 8.98 19.06 1.35
C GLU A 551 9.84 20.32 1.26
N TRP A 552 9.69 21.26 2.19
CA TRP A 552 10.43 22.53 2.17
C TRP A 552 11.90 22.33 2.52
N LEU A 553 12.19 21.45 3.48
CA LEU A 553 13.56 21.06 3.76
C LEU A 553 14.19 20.34 2.56
N TYR A 554 13.44 19.43 1.90
CA TYR A 554 13.95 18.70 0.75
C TYR A 554 14.22 19.62 -0.44
N LEU A 555 13.32 20.56 -0.71
CA LEU A 555 13.50 21.57 -1.74
C LEU A 555 14.71 22.46 -1.46
N TYR A 556 14.84 22.93 -0.21
CA TYR A 556 15.98 23.73 0.20
C TYR A 556 17.29 22.99 -0.04
N LEU A 557 17.41 21.77 0.48
CA LEU A 557 18.60 20.92 0.31
C LEU A 557 18.89 20.64 -1.16
N ALA A 558 17.88 20.37 -1.98
CA ALA A 558 18.09 20.16 -3.40
C ALA A 558 18.61 21.41 -4.15
N CYS A 559 18.27 22.61 -3.68
CA CYS A 559 18.85 23.85 -4.22
C CYS A 559 20.30 24.02 -3.79
N VAL A 560 20.57 23.95 -2.48
CA VAL A 560 21.87 24.37 -1.92
C VAL A 560 22.97 23.31 -2.03
N LEU A 561 22.62 22.03 -2.18
CA LEU A 561 23.60 20.96 -2.31
C LEU A 561 24.14 20.84 -3.75
N PRO A 562 25.45 20.61 -3.96
CA PRO A 562 26.04 20.56 -5.30
C PRO A 562 25.43 19.52 -6.24
N ASN A 563 25.03 18.35 -5.74
CA ASN A 563 24.39 17.28 -6.52
C ASN A 563 22.88 17.17 -6.24
N GLY A 564 22.26 18.17 -5.61
CA GLY A 564 20.86 18.10 -5.19
C GLY A 564 20.60 17.00 -4.15
N LEU A 565 19.36 16.48 -4.15
CA LEU A 565 18.91 15.49 -3.18
C LEU A 565 18.18 14.34 -3.88
N SER A 566 18.60 13.10 -3.64
CA SER A 566 18.08 11.90 -4.28
C SER A 566 17.29 11.02 -3.33
N ARG A 567 16.29 10.29 -3.83
CA ARG A 567 15.59 9.27 -3.04
C ARG A 567 16.48 8.03 -2.89
N LEU A 568 16.45 7.46 -1.69
CA LEU A 568 17.12 6.22 -1.29
C LEU A 568 16.07 5.27 -0.68
N PRO A 569 15.10 4.76 -1.48
CA PRO A 569 14.07 3.85 -1.01
C PRO A 569 14.61 2.48 -0.61
N GLY A 570 13.89 1.79 0.27
CA GLY A 570 14.13 0.40 0.66
C GLY A 570 14.55 0.24 2.12
N GLN A 571 14.85 -0.99 2.51
CA GLN A 571 15.21 -1.36 3.88
C GLN A 571 16.34 -2.39 3.86
N ARG A 572 17.23 -2.30 4.85
CA ARG A 572 18.25 -3.31 5.15
C ARG A 572 18.77 -3.20 6.59
N PRO A 573 19.37 -4.27 7.15
CA PRO A 573 20.06 -4.17 8.43
C PRO A 573 21.13 -3.07 8.44
N GLY A 574 21.15 -2.24 9.48
CA GLY A 574 22.10 -1.13 9.64
C GLY A 574 21.73 0.17 8.91
N PHE A 575 20.79 0.12 7.95
CA PHE A 575 20.22 1.33 7.34
C PHE A 575 19.14 1.90 8.25
N THR A 576 19.34 3.12 8.77
CA THR A 576 18.42 3.76 9.74
C THR A 576 17.78 5.02 9.16
N PRO A 577 16.91 4.88 8.14
CA PRO A 577 16.26 6.01 7.48
C PRO A 577 15.28 6.74 8.41
N HIS A 578 14.92 7.98 8.03
CA HIS A 578 13.92 8.75 8.75
C HIS A 578 12.47 8.29 8.49
N PHE A 579 12.20 7.53 7.41
CA PHE A 579 10.88 6.98 7.13
C PHE A 579 10.92 5.49 6.76
N GLY A 580 9.76 4.83 6.93
CA GLY A 580 9.61 3.41 6.61
C GLY A 580 9.80 3.06 5.14
N TRP A 581 9.59 4.00 4.21
CA TRP A 581 9.85 3.78 2.79
C TRP A 581 11.34 3.90 2.41
N GLY A 582 12.18 4.50 3.27
CA GLY A 582 13.58 4.82 2.98
C GLY A 582 13.93 6.26 3.36
N SER A 583 14.93 6.85 2.69
CA SER A 583 15.44 8.18 3.01
C SER A 583 15.66 9.06 1.77
N MET A 584 16.07 10.30 2.02
CA MET A 584 16.63 11.22 1.05
C MET A 584 18.14 11.31 1.30
N ALA A 585 18.94 11.37 0.24
CA ALA A 585 20.39 11.31 0.29
C ALA A 585 21.03 12.41 -0.56
N ALA A 586 22.04 13.06 0.02
CA ALA A 586 23.02 13.88 -0.68
C ALA A 586 24.13 12.98 -1.22
N LEU A 587 24.71 13.34 -2.37
CA LEU A 587 25.71 12.54 -3.08
C LEU A 587 26.96 13.39 -3.38
N ASP A 588 28.14 12.79 -3.27
CA ASP A 588 29.41 13.41 -3.66
C ASP A 588 30.40 12.33 -4.13
N GLY A 589 30.52 12.17 -5.46
CA GLY A 589 31.33 11.11 -6.07
C GLY A 589 30.89 9.72 -5.60
N GLY A 590 31.78 9.03 -4.88
CA GLY A 590 31.54 7.70 -4.28
C GLY A 590 30.97 7.72 -2.85
N SER A 591 30.64 8.89 -2.31
CA SER A 591 30.11 9.09 -0.95
C SER A 591 28.64 9.46 -0.95
N LEU A 592 27.91 9.11 0.12
CA LEU A 592 26.54 9.58 0.33
C LEU A 592 26.30 10.00 1.78
N ALA A 593 25.33 10.88 1.99
CA ALA A 593 24.82 11.20 3.31
C ALA A 593 23.29 11.21 3.29
N TYR A 594 22.64 10.39 4.12
CA TYR A 594 21.18 10.27 4.16
C TYR A 594 20.59 10.75 5.47
N LEU A 595 19.32 11.18 5.41
CA LEU A 595 18.59 11.69 6.57
C LEU A 595 18.11 10.55 7.50
N THR A 596 18.27 10.75 8.80
CA THR A 596 17.76 9.89 9.88
C THR A 596 17.00 10.74 10.90
N ILE A 597 16.29 10.13 11.83
CA ILE A 597 15.64 10.84 12.94
C ILE A 597 15.86 10.12 14.26
N ARG A 598 15.78 10.89 15.35
CA ARG A 598 15.53 10.35 16.70
C ARG A 598 14.33 11.03 17.32
N GLU A 599 13.54 10.26 18.03
CA GLU A 599 12.38 10.75 18.77
C GLU A 599 12.82 11.36 20.10
N GLY A 600 12.13 12.42 20.52
CA GLY A 600 12.28 13.04 21.81
C GLY A 600 11.02 13.79 22.22
N GLU A 601 11.02 14.32 23.44
CA GLU A 601 9.90 15.08 24.00
C GLU A 601 10.43 16.32 24.71
N ASP A 602 9.73 17.44 24.56
CA ASP A 602 9.96 18.68 25.28
C ASP A 602 8.64 19.31 25.74
N ASP A 603 8.69 20.54 26.28
CA ASP A 603 7.55 21.30 26.77
C ASP A 603 6.47 21.57 25.71
N LYS A 604 6.82 21.46 24.42
CA LYS A 604 5.91 21.59 23.28
C LYS A 604 5.44 20.23 22.72
N GLY A 605 5.69 19.15 23.47
CA GLY A 605 5.31 17.79 23.13
C GLY A 605 6.37 17.04 22.31
N ARG A 606 5.93 15.94 21.69
CA ARG A 606 6.78 15.04 20.94
C ARG A 606 7.40 15.70 19.70
N TYR A 607 8.65 15.38 19.44
CA TYR A 607 9.37 15.82 18.25
C TYR A 607 10.25 14.72 17.66
N TRP A 608 10.66 14.93 16.42
CA TRP A 608 11.65 14.14 15.71
C TRP A 608 12.82 15.05 15.34
N GLU A 609 13.96 14.82 15.97
CA GLU A 609 15.18 15.56 15.65
C GLU A 609 15.83 14.96 14.41
N VAL A 610 16.11 15.81 13.42
CA VAL A 610 16.77 15.41 12.18
C VAL A 610 18.24 15.11 12.43
N GLY A 611 18.71 13.98 11.93
CA GLY A 611 20.11 13.63 11.84
C GLY A 611 20.51 13.30 10.42
N VAL A 612 21.82 13.19 10.21
CA VAL A 612 22.43 12.81 8.93
C VAL A 612 23.44 11.70 9.18
N ILE A 613 23.43 10.68 8.32
CA ILE A 613 24.37 9.57 8.34
C ILE A 613 25.16 9.58 7.04
N GLY A 614 26.46 9.85 7.14
CA GLY A 614 27.41 9.86 6.03
C GLY A 614 28.17 8.55 5.90
N HIS A 615 28.41 8.13 4.67
CA HIS A 615 29.19 6.97 4.26
C HIS A 615 30.11 7.32 3.07
N GLY A 616 31.19 6.58 2.88
CA GLY A 616 32.19 6.85 1.85
C GLY A 616 33.39 7.64 2.37
N ASP A 617 34.42 7.77 1.54
CA ASP A 617 35.67 8.48 1.87
C ASP A 617 35.42 9.94 2.29
N ALA A 618 34.43 10.61 1.68
CA ALA A 618 34.00 11.97 2.01
C ALA A 618 32.70 12.00 2.84
N GLY A 619 32.26 10.85 3.39
CA GLY A 619 30.98 10.72 4.07
C GLY A 619 30.83 11.62 5.29
N ALA A 620 31.89 11.79 6.08
CA ALA A 620 31.89 12.68 7.25
C ALA A 620 31.71 14.15 6.84
N GLU A 621 32.52 14.63 5.89
CA GLU A 621 32.46 16.01 5.37
C GLU A 621 31.10 16.30 4.70
N LEU A 622 30.56 15.33 3.96
CA LEU A 622 29.25 15.44 3.33
C LEU A 622 28.13 15.49 4.37
N ALA A 623 28.18 14.68 5.43
CA ALA A 623 27.21 14.72 6.52
C ALA A 623 27.26 16.07 7.26
N GLU A 624 28.45 16.59 7.54
CA GLU A 624 28.63 17.92 8.14
C GLU A 624 28.04 19.03 7.26
N ARG A 625 28.29 18.97 5.94
CA ARG A 625 27.71 19.93 4.99
C ARG A 625 26.18 19.91 5.04
N VAL A 626 25.56 18.73 4.95
CA VAL A 626 24.09 18.60 5.00
C VAL A 626 23.55 19.11 6.34
N VAL A 627 24.20 18.79 7.46
CA VAL A 627 23.80 19.29 8.79
C VAL A 627 23.86 20.81 8.87
N ASN A 628 24.92 21.43 8.32
CA ASN A 628 25.07 22.88 8.31
C ASN A 628 23.97 23.55 7.49
N GLU A 629 23.60 22.98 6.35
CA GLU A 629 22.50 23.49 5.53
C GLU A 629 21.13 23.30 6.21
N ILE A 630 20.88 22.17 6.88
CA ILE A 630 19.65 21.97 7.68
C ILE A 630 19.54 23.03 8.79
N ARG A 631 20.64 23.33 9.49
CA ARG A 631 20.67 24.37 10.51
C ARG A 631 20.48 25.78 9.93
N ALA A 632 21.06 26.05 8.76
CA ALA A 632 20.89 27.33 8.08
C ALA A 632 19.44 27.54 7.63
N TRP A 633 18.79 26.49 7.12
CA TRP A 633 17.37 26.49 6.78
C TRP A 633 16.49 26.79 8.00
N ASP A 634 16.69 26.08 9.10
CA ASP A 634 15.96 26.29 10.36
C ASP A 634 16.16 27.72 10.90
N ALA A 635 17.40 28.21 10.91
CA ALA A 635 17.74 29.57 11.33
C ALA A 635 17.07 30.67 10.45
N SER A 636 16.76 30.36 9.19
CA SER A 636 16.05 31.27 8.28
C SER A 636 14.53 31.25 8.42
N GLY A 637 14.00 30.45 9.36
CA GLY A 637 12.59 30.30 9.66
C GLY A 637 12.04 28.90 9.39
N GLY A 638 12.79 28.02 8.71
CA GLY A 638 12.37 26.63 8.47
C GLY A 638 10.96 26.53 7.90
N ASN A 639 10.11 25.73 8.56
CA ASN A 639 8.70 25.58 8.21
C ASN A 639 7.79 26.75 8.62
N ASP A 640 8.31 27.71 9.39
CA ASP A 640 7.60 28.93 9.77
C ASP A 640 7.86 30.08 8.76
N ALA A 641 8.73 29.87 7.76
CA ALA A 641 8.96 30.82 6.68
C ALA A 641 7.82 30.78 5.64
N PRO A 642 7.54 31.87 4.92
CA PRO A 642 6.62 31.84 3.79
C PRO A 642 7.05 30.82 2.74
N GLU A 643 6.06 30.19 2.09
CA GLU A 643 6.31 29.27 0.98
C GLU A 643 7.11 29.96 -0.13
N PRO A 644 8.10 29.27 -0.73
CA PRO A 644 8.90 29.83 -1.80
C PRO A 644 8.06 30.07 -3.06
N ALA A 645 8.30 31.19 -3.71
CA ALA A 645 7.77 31.45 -5.05
C ALA A 645 8.74 30.93 -6.11
N PHE A 646 8.24 30.73 -7.33
CA PHE A 646 9.07 30.26 -8.44
C PHE A 646 8.84 31.10 -9.68
N ARG A 647 9.93 31.35 -10.40
CA ARG A 647 9.95 32.00 -11.71
C ARG A 647 10.74 31.17 -12.68
N MET A 648 10.34 31.19 -13.95
CA MET A 648 11.00 30.45 -15.01
C MET A 648 11.21 31.32 -16.24
N ALA A 649 12.34 31.15 -16.91
CA ALA A 649 12.62 31.75 -18.20
C ALA A 649 13.21 30.70 -19.15
N VAL A 650 13.02 30.91 -20.45
CA VAL A 650 13.51 30.02 -21.52
C VAL A 650 14.32 30.82 -22.55
N ALA A 651 15.06 30.12 -23.40
CA ALA A 651 15.84 30.70 -24.51
C ALA A 651 16.75 31.87 -24.07
N ASP A 652 16.81 32.95 -24.86
CA ASP A 652 17.66 34.13 -24.64
C ASP A 652 17.24 34.97 -23.42
N LYS A 653 16.09 34.67 -22.81
CA LYS A 653 15.58 35.37 -21.62
C LYS A 653 16.10 34.77 -20.31
N ARG A 654 16.68 33.56 -20.34
CA ARG A 654 17.20 32.87 -19.15
C ARG A 654 18.15 33.73 -18.33
N GLU A 655 19.10 34.39 -18.99
CA GLU A 655 20.12 35.19 -18.30
C GLU A 655 19.55 36.41 -17.56
N ARG A 656 18.35 36.86 -17.95
CA ARG A 656 17.65 37.98 -17.29
C ARG A 656 17.00 37.56 -15.97
N LEU A 657 16.81 36.25 -15.76
CA LEU A 657 16.23 35.73 -14.53
C LEU A 657 17.35 35.51 -13.49
N THR A 658 17.33 36.33 -12.44
CA THR A 658 18.32 36.34 -11.36
C THR A 658 17.67 36.07 -10.00
N ALA A 659 18.50 35.67 -9.03
CA ALA A 659 18.17 35.52 -7.63
C ALA A 659 19.25 36.21 -6.78
N ASP A 660 18.91 36.64 -5.57
CA ASP A 660 19.87 37.25 -4.65
C ASP A 660 20.97 36.27 -4.21
N ASP A 661 20.61 34.98 -4.09
CA ASP A 661 21.54 33.90 -3.80
C ASP A 661 21.58 32.93 -5.00
N PRO A 662 22.74 32.79 -5.66
CA PRO A 662 22.86 32.00 -6.89
C PRO A 662 22.58 30.50 -6.67
N ARG A 663 22.60 30.01 -5.42
CA ARG A 663 22.25 28.61 -5.11
C ARG A 663 20.77 28.28 -5.36
N PHE A 664 19.92 29.29 -5.50
CA PHE A 664 18.51 29.11 -5.85
C PHE A 664 18.21 29.35 -7.33
N ILE A 665 19.26 29.45 -8.15
CA ILE A 665 19.14 29.43 -9.60
C ILE A 665 19.40 28.00 -10.07
N VAL A 666 18.40 27.39 -10.70
CA VAL A 666 18.49 26.05 -11.27
C VAL A 666 18.49 26.18 -12.79
N ASP A 667 19.69 26.05 -13.38
CA ASP A 667 19.85 25.99 -14.82
C ASP A 667 19.60 24.59 -15.34
N LYS A 668 18.67 24.49 -16.28
CA LYS A 668 18.33 23.27 -17.01
C LYS A 668 18.72 23.41 -18.49
N PRO A 669 18.64 22.35 -19.31
CA PRO A 669 18.98 22.45 -20.73
C PRO A 669 18.20 23.53 -21.50
N TYR A 670 16.89 23.65 -21.25
CA TYR A 670 15.98 24.54 -21.98
C TYR A 670 15.47 25.71 -21.13
N SER A 671 15.38 25.56 -19.81
CA SER A 671 14.93 26.61 -18.91
C SER A 671 15.93 27.00 -17.84
N ARG A 672 15.68 28.16 -17.21
CA ARG A 672 16.21 28.53 -15.91
C ARG A 672 15.03 28.68 -14.97
N LEU A 673 15.06 27.98 -13.84
CA LEU A 673 14.13 28.13 -12.73
C LEU A 673 14.82 28.91 -11.61
N VAL A 674 14.13 29.88 -11.02
CA VAL A 674 14.56 30.57 -9.81
C VAL A 674 13.58 30.27 -8.68
N VAL A 675 14.12 29.87 -7.53
CA VAL A 675 13.37 29.63 -6.29
C VAL A 675 13.54 30.83 -5.36
N ASP A 676 12.49 31.61 -5.20
CA ASP A 676 12.50 32.82 -4.39
C ASP A 676 12.10 32.49 -2.95
N TRP A 677 13.09 32.34 -2.07
CA TRP A 677 12.88 32.17 -0.65
C TRP A 677 12.72 33.52 0.04
N ALA A 678 11.57 33.75 0.67
CA ALA A 678 11.39 34.88 1.56
C ALA A 678 12.23 34.66 2.82
N ARG A 679 13.38 35.34 2.93
CA ARG A 679 14.18 35.33 4.16
C ARG A 679 13.47 36.15 5.22
N LYS A 680 13.36 35.59 6.44
CA LYS A 680 12.97 36.38 7.61
C LYS A 680 14.07 37.41 7.88
N GLY A 681 13.74 38.69 7.78
CA GLY A 681 14.66 39.82 7.96
C GLY A 681 15.14 39.99 9.40
#